data_AF-A0A972VFD2-F1
#
_entry.id   AF-A0A972VFD2-F1
#
_cell.length_a   1.000
_cell.length_b   1.000
_cell.length_c   1.000
_cell.angle_alpha   90.00
_cell.angle_beta   90.00
_cell.angle_gamma   90.00
#
_symmetry.space_group_name_H-M   'P 1'
#
loop_
_entity.id
_entity.type
_entity.pdbx_description
1 polymer ?
#
loop_
_entity_poly.entity_id
_entity_poly.type
_entity_poly.pdbx_seq_one_letter_code
_entity_poly.pdbx_strand_id
1 'polypeptide(L)'
;MMIKLIRCVVFLFIVLVNRQANTFASMPARNPFSQADGRSVDGEAAQRQTVRGEVVDGDTGQSIPARVYIQDEEGGWHHVVSTAVDGSAVRYEKRNWVNPKSEEFHTTVSAHPFEARLTSGRYQLMVERGKEYVPFTRTLAVRESPVSIKVPLKRWVNLAERGWFSGDTHVHRPLSDLPNIMLAEDLNVTFPLTYWVTHAFKSPSAGDKSVQGDVPDALIKVDDTHVIWPRNTEWEIFTVGSRSHTLGAVFALGHRDPFQLGVPTVKQVAAEAHRQGALLDLDKHDWPWTMTLPPNMGVDLYELANNHIWRTEFAFTNWSSPTPEYLRPPLKERSGNEREWIQFTLANYYALLNCRQNMVPTAGTANGVHPVPLGFGRVYVNLPGGFSYEAWKQGLAAGRSFVTTGPMVFATVNGRAPGEHFEKIDGPFAARVEGEIISEQPLTFAEIIHNGRSIYTIMGRNERTETGAYRTTFRTELALPESGWLAVRCWEDRAQGRVRYAHTAPWHVSIPGKPLKPLAAERDYLVDRVKIELNRSRDLLPDEAIREYQDALAYYQGLPIREEAPQAPHRAPAEPFGWVGVAGRVKIAPYPGGRHPRIGFLEGALNPQRETKVTVFTPWDPTSYVVVDVPEAIWSNLGLTYLAHTHIDTIWDTRKVTLPQLEWTRHPDGSLTNKRRLPNGIAFGAKVLAHKTHVEMTLWLKNGTDQTLTDLRIQNCVMLKGAVGFNAQSNWNKRLEKPFGMAHSEDGQRWIITAWENCQRTWANPPVPCIHSDPQFDDLAPGATGQLKGWLWFYEGSDIQNTLVELKETYLEGRFDQ
;
A
#
# COMPACT_ATOMS: atom_id res chain seq x y z
N MET A 1 20.72 -22.34 33.11
CA MET A 1 21.78 -21.99 32.13
C MET A 1 21.20 -21.35 30.85
N MET A 2 20.08 -21.84 30.30
CA MET A 2 19.38 -21.23 29.13
C MET A 2 18.89 -19.78 29.31
N ILE A 3 18.46 -19.38 30.53
CA ILE A 3 17.99 -18.00 30.79
C ILE A 3 19.14 -16.96 30.80
N LYS A 4 20.39 -17.39 31.06
CA LYS A 4 21.57 -16.52 30.95
C LYS A 4 22.07 -16.40 29.50
N LEU A 5 21.85 -17.41 28.66
CA LEU A 5 22.22 -17.38 27.24
C LEU A 5 21.28 -16.46 26.43
N ILE A 6 19.97 -16.45 26.75
CA ILE A 6 18.99 -15.56 26.12
C ILE A 6 19.24 -14.08 26.50
N ARG A 7 19.67 -13.80 27.74
CA ARG A 7 20.07 -12.45 28.14
C ARG A 7 21.35 -11.96 27.45
N CYS A 8 22.32 -12.84 27.16
CA CYS A 8 23.53 -12.45 26.42
C CYS A 8 23.28 -12.17 24.93
N VAL A 9 22.40 -12.92 24.27
CA VAL A 9 22.10 -12.71 22.83
C VAL A 9 21.30 -11.42 22.61
N VAL A 10 20.35 -11.10 23.51
CA VAL A 10 19.59 -9.83 23.46
C VAL A 10 20.47 -8.62 23.81
N PHE A 11 21.44 -8.76 24.72
CA PHE A 11 22.36 -7.68 25.09
C PHE A 11 23.40 -7.39 23.98
N LEU A 12 23.85 -8.42 23.23
CA LEU A 12 24.77 -8.24 22.10
C LEU A 12 24.09 -7.55 20.90
N PHE A 13 22.80 -7.83 20.67
CA PHE A 13 22.03 -7.23 19.57
C PHE A 13 21.74 -5.73 19.80
N ILE A 14 21.44 -5.33 21.04
CA ILE A 14 21.20 -3.92 21.41
C ILE A 14 22.50 -3.11 21.40
N VAL A 15 23.65 -3.71 21.73
CA VAL A 15 24.96 -3.04 21.73
C VAL A 15 25.51 -2.84 20.31
N LEU A 16 25.24 -3.75 19.35
CA LEU A 16 25.67 -3.61 17.95
C LEU A 16 24.88 -2.54 17.18
N VAL A 17 23.56 -2.44 17.41
CA VAL A 17 22.73 -1.40 16.81
C VAL A 17 23.06 0.00 17.38
N ASN A 18 23.37 0.10 18.68
CA ASN A 18 23.67 1.39 19.33
C ASN A 18 25.13 1.88 19.17
N ARG A 19 26.12 0.99 18.99
CA ARG A 19 27.52 1.41 18.78
C ARG A 19 27.76 2.03 17.40
N GLN A 20 26.97 1.71 16.38
CA GLN A 20 27.16 2.25 15.03
C GLN A 20 26.44 3.58 14.77
N ALA A 21 25.39 3.91 15.53
CA ALA A 21 24.76 5.23 15.46
C ALA A 21 25.61 6.34 16.10
N ASN A 22 26.33 6.02 17.20
CA ASN A 22 27.09 7.01 17.97
C ASN A 22 28.46 7.41 17.40
N THR A 23 28.98 6.74 16.36
CA THR A 23 30.29 7.07 15.76
C THR A 23 30.25 8.05 14.58
N PHE A 24 29.06 8.42 14.07
CA PHE A 24 28.97 9.25 12.85
C PHE A 24 28.54 10.70 13.06
N ALA A 25 28.14 11.10 14.28
CA ALA A 25 27.72 12.47 14.57
C ALA A 25 28.89 13.46 14.85
N SER A 26 30.16 13.03 14.79
CA SER A 26 31.30 13.91 15.16
C SER A 26 32.61 13.71 14.38
N MET A 27 32.57 13.36 13.09
CA MET A 27 33.79 13.35 12.26
C MET A 27 33.76 14.45 11.19
N PRO A 28 34.76 15.36 11.13
CA PRO A 28 34.96 16.18 9.96
C PRO A 28 35.36 15.26 8.79
N ALA A 29 34.82 15.53 7.60
CA ALA A 29 35.09 14.76 6.39
C ALA A 29 36.60 14.66 6.12
N ARG A 30 37.22 13.55 6.53
CA ARG A 30 38.55 13.14 6.08
C ARG A 30 38.38 12.12 4.98
N ASN A 31 38.76 12.55 3.78
CA ASN A 31 38.87 11.78 2.56
C ASN A 31 39.79 10.55 2.79
N PRO A 32 39.30 9.29 2.73
CA PRO A 32 40.14 8.11 2.92
C PRO A 32 40.67 7.54 1.59
N PHE A 33 40.94 8.41 0.60
CA PHE A 33 41.69 8.04 -0.60
C PHE A 33 42.87 8.99 -0.78
N SER A 34 43.94 8.74 -0.03
CA SER A 34 45.25 9.30 -0.28
C SER A 34 46.28 8.23 0.08
N GLN A 35 47.08 7.86 -0.92
CA GLN A 35 48.13 6.84 -0.94
C GLN A 35 47.67 5.42 -1.25
N ALA A 36 47.48 5.16 -2.55
CA ALA A 36 47.81 3.87 -3.13
C ALA A 36 49.18 4.00 -3.80
N ASP A 37 50.08 3.11 -3.39
CA ASP A 37 51.43 2.93 -3.94
C ASP A 37 51.39 2.70 -5.45
N GLY A 38 52.40 3.27 -6.12
CA GLY A 38 52.60 3.20 -7.55
C GLY A 38 52.68 1.77 -8.09
N ARG A 39 51.68 1.39 -8.87
CA ARG A 39 51.85 0.49 -10.01
C ARG A 39 51.16 1.13 -11.20
N SER A 40 51.98 1.61 -12.14
CA SER A 40 51.57 2.07 -13.46
C SER A 40 50.89 0.92 -14.21
N VAL A 41 49.59 1.05 -14.44
CA VAL A 41 48.91 0.32 -15.49
C VAL A 41 48.60 1.38 -16.54
N ASP A 42 49.39 1.39 -17.61
CA ASP A 42 49.12 2.14 -18.82
C ASP A 42 47.83 1.57 -19.45
N GLY A 43 46.71 2.23 -19.20
CA GLY A 43 45.46 2.03 -19.92
C GLY A 43 45.08 3.35 -20.58
N GLU A 44 44.92 3.35 -21.90
CA GLU A 44 44.42 4.50 -22.67
C GLU A 44 43.18 5.09 -21.99
N ALA A 45 43.19 6.40 -21.71
CA ALA A 45 42.03 7.08 -21.17
C ALA A 45 40.87 6.98 -22.19
N ALA A 46 39.89 6.13 -21.90
CA ALA A 46 38.73 5.94 -22.76
C ALA A 46 38.08 7.29 -23.09
N GLN A 47 37.99 7.63 -24.39
CA GLN A 47 37.48 8.91 -24.85
C GLN A 47 36.01 9.07 -24.43
N ARG A 48 35.72 10.13 -23.68
CA ARG A 48 34.35 10.46 -23.23
C ARG A 48 33.67 11.41 -24.21
N GLN A 49 32.45 11.07 -24.62
CA GLN A 49 31.60 11.92 -25.43
C GLN A 49 30.62 12.73 -24.60
N THR A 50 30.16 13.84 -25.19
CA THR A 50 29.17 14.72 -24.58
C THR A 50 27.77 14.25 -24.94
N VAL A 51 26.94 14.03 -23.94
CA VAL A 51 25.49 13.90 -24.10
C VAL A 51 24.84 15.16 -23.57
N ARG A 52 24.12 15.89 -24.42
CA ARG A 52 23.40 17.13 -24.08
C ARG A 52 21.89 16.89 -24.09
N GLY A 53 21.21 17.36 -23.06
CA GLY A 53 19.77 17.23 -22.91
C GLY A 53 19.09 18.56 -22.63
N GLU A 54 17.88 18.72 -23.16
CA GLU A 54 16.95 19.80 -22.80
C GLU A 54 15.60 19.15 -22.45
N VAL A 55 15.02 19.52 -21.31
CA VAL A 55 13.70 19.03 -20.89
C VAL A 55 12.66 20.11 -21.16
N VAL A 56 11.59 19.74 -21.84
CA VAL A 56 10.48 20.64 -22.14
C VAL A 56 9.15 20.03 -21.73
N ASP A 57 8.19 20.90 -21.42
CA ASP A 57 6.79 20.53 -21.35
C ASP A 57 6.32 20.12 -22.76
N GLY A 58 5.71 18.93 -22.86
CA GLY A 58 5.37 18.31 -24.13
C GLY A 58 4.24 19.00 -24.90
N ASP A 59 3.43 19.81 -24.21
CA ASP A 59 2.28 20.48 -24.81
C ASP A 59 2.61 21.94 -25.16
N THR A 60 3.34 22.64 -24.28
CA THR A 60 3.70 24.05 -24.47
C THR A 60 5.07 24.26 -25.12
N GLY A 61 5.96 23.28 -25.05
CA GLY A 61 7.34 23.37 -25.51
C GLY A 61 8.27 24.21 -24.63
N GLN A 62 7.78 24.75 -23.51
CA GLN A 62 8.58 25.52 -22.55
C GLN A 62 9.59 24.63 -21.83
N SER A 63 10.81 25.13 -21.60
CA SER A 63 11.81 24.41 -20.81
C SER A 63 11.35 24.29 -19.36
N ILE A 64 11.49 23.10 -18.78
CA ILE A 64 11.02 22.80 -17.41
C ILE A 64 12.10 22.10 -16.58
N PRO A 65 12.17 22.37 -15.27
CA PRO A 65 13.02 21.61 -14.34
C PRO A 65 12.61 20.15 -14.25
N ALA A 66 13.56 19.25 -14.01
CA ALA A 66 13.31 17.82 -13.93
C ALA A 66 14.40 17.06 -13.18
N ARG A 67 14.11 15.80 -12.86
CA ARG A 67 15.05 14.81 -12.33
C ARG A 67 15.55 13.92 -13.48
N VAL A 68 16.86 13.72 -13.54
CA VAL A 68 17.56 12.98 -14.60
C VAL A 68 18.32 11.80 -14.01
N TYR A 69 18.10 10.64 -14.62
CA TYR A 69 18.75 9.37 -14.35
C TYR A 69 19.50 8.92 -15.59
N ILE A 70 20.77 8.54 -15.44
CA ILE A 70 21.54 7.88 -16.50
C ILE A 70 22.18 6.65 -15.86
N GLN A 71 21.85 5.47 -16.38
CA GLN A 71 22.42 4.20 -15.93
C GLN A 71 23.06 3.46 -17.10
N ASP A 72 24.26 2.90 -16.93
CA ASP A 72 24.88 2.03 -17.93
C ASP A 72 24.35 0.59 -17.87
N GLU A 73 24.77 -0.27 -18.81
CA GLU A 73 24.35 -1.68 -18.89
C GLU A 73 24.83 -2.53 -17.69
N GLU A 74 25.83 -2.06 -16.95
CA GLU A 74 26.39 -2.72 -15.77
C GLU A 74 25.70 -2.27 -14.47
N GLY A 75 24.75 -1.34 -14.57
CA GLY A 75 24.01 -0.77 -13.45
C GLY A 75 24.68 0.45 -12.81
N GLY A 76 25.78 0.95 -13.37
CA GLY A 76 26.50 2.13 -12.91
C GLY A 76 25.73 3.42 -13.20
N TRP A 77 25.70 4.32 -12.21
CA TRP A 77 24.98 5.60 -12.28
C TRP A 77 25.88 6.74 -12.75
N HIS A 78 25.35 7.59 -13.62
CA HIS A 78 26.05 8.75 -14.19
C HIS A 78 25.24 10.02 -13.95
N HIS A 79 25.93 11.10 -13.60
CA HIS A 79 25.31 12.39 -13.27
C HIS A 79 25.50 13.43 -14.36
N VAL A 80 24.61 14.41 -14.37
CA VAL A 80 24.64 15.53 -15.31
C VAL A 80 25.04 16.81 -14.59
N VAL A 81 25.50 17.79 -15.35
CA VAL A 81 25.71 19.17 -14.90
C VAL A 81 24.88 20.12 -15.75
N SER A 82 24.54 21.29 -15.24
CA SER A 82 23.94 22.32 -16.10
C SER A 82 25.02 22.94 -16.99
N THR A 83 24.64 23.29 -18.22
CA THR A 83 25.52 23.99 -19.18
C THR A 83 25.26 25.49 -19.25
N ALA A 84 24.17 25.96 -18.63
CA ALA A 84 23.81 27.37 -18.60
C ALA A 84 24.43 28.06 -17.37
N VAL A 85 24.80 29.34 -17.53
CA VAL A 85 25.44 30.13 -16.45
C VAL A 85 24.48 30.40 -15.29
N ASP A 86 23.21 30.59 -15.61
CA ASP A 86 22.07 30.73 -14.68
C ASP A 86 21.39 29.40 -14.36
N GLY A 87 21.89 28.30 -14.94
CA GLY A 87 21.41 26.96 -14.68
C GLY A 87 22.04 26.32 -13.45
N SER A 88 21.29 25.42 -12.82
CA SER A 88 21.74 24.63 -11.68
C SER A 88 21.44 23.15 -11.86
N ALA A 89 22.29 22.31 -11.28
CA ALA A 89 22.15 20.87 -11.21
C ALA A 89 22.54 20.38 -9.81
N VAL A 90 21.67 19.61 -9.15
CA VAL A 90 21.90 19.11 -7.78
C VAL A 90 21.94 17.59 -7.79
N ARG A 91 23.10 17.04 -7.44
CA ARG A 91 23.35 15.60 -7.33
C ARG A 91 22.68 15.02 -6.08
N TYR A 92 22.08 13.86 -6.22
CA TYR A 92 21.52 13.07 -5.13
C TYR A 92 22.02 11.64 -5.19
N GLU A 93 22.60 11.16 -4.10
CA GLU A 93 23.04 9.78 -3.96
C GLU A 93 22.75 9.30 -2.55
N LYS A 94 21.68 8.49 -2.41
CA LYS A 94 21.35 7.86 -1.14
C LYS A 94 21.14 6.37 -1.33
N ARG A 95 21.81 5.61 -0.47
CA ARG A 95 21.66 4.16 -0.34
C ARG A 95 21.30 3.86 1.10
N ASN A 96 20.29 3.02 1.31
CA ASN A 96 19.91 2.62 2.65
C ASN A 96 20.97 1.70 3.27
N TRP A 97 21.21 1.86 4.57
CA TRP A 97 22.22 1.09 5.30
C TRP A 97 21.74 -0.31 5.73
N VAL A 98 20.43 -0.53 5.83
CA VAL A 98 19.82 -1.83 6.14
C VAL A 98 19.66 -2.68 4.88
N ASN A 99 19.12 -2.09 3.81
CA ASN A 99 19.00 -2.75 2.51
C ASN A 99 19.83 -2.01 1.45
N PRO A 100 21.04 -2.47 1.09
CA PRO A 100 21.89 -1.77 0.13
C PRO A 100 21.34 -1.79 -1.31
N LYS A 101 20.33 -2.62 -1.61
CA LYS A 101 19.61 -2.58 -2.89
C LYS A 101 18.61 -1.41 -2.98
N SER A 102 18.29 -0.80 -1.85
CA SER A 102 17.46 0.40 -1.79
C SER A 102 18.34 1.62 -2.05
N GLU A 103 18.42 2.05 -3.31
CA GLU A 103 19.25 3.17 -3.75
C GLU A 103 18.50 4.12 -4.68
N GLU A 104 18.80 5.41 -4.55
CA GLU A 104 18.17 6.49 -5.31
C GLU A 104 19.24 7.49 -5.72
N PHE A 105 19.78 7.33 -6.94
CA PHE A 105 20.86 8.15 -7.48
C PHE A 105 20.37 8.90 -8.72
N HIS A 106 20.38 10.23 -8.65
CA HIS A 106 19.92 11.08 -9.75
C HIS A 106 20.57 12.47 -9.69
N THR A 107 20.25 13.29 -10.69
CA THR A 107 20.53 14.74 -10.65
C THR A 107 19.23 15.49 -10.93
N THR A 108 18.88 16.46 -10.10
CA THR A 108 17.83 17.44 -10.45
C THR A 108 18.45 18.58 -11.22
N VAL A 109 17.77 19.07 -12.26
CA VAL A 109 18.23 20.16 -13.12
C VAL A 109 17.15 21.24 -13.19
N SER A 110 17.60 22.50 -13.18
CA SER A 110 16.74 23.65 -13.48
C SER A 110 16.21 23.62 -14.93
N ALA A 111 15.40 24.60 -15.32
CA ALA A 111 14.79 24.74 -16.65
C ALA A 111 15.79 25.06 -17.79
N HIS A 112 16.98 24.47 -17.74
CA HIS A 112 18.12 24.78 -18.62
C HIS A 112 18.72 23.48 -19.17
N PRO A 113 19.48 23.55 -20.28
CA PRO A 113 20.15 22.38 -20.82
C PRO A 113 21.20 21.79 -19.87
N PHE A 114 21.29 20.46 -19.86
CA PHE A 114 22.25 19.70 -19.07
C PHE A 114 23.22 18.92 -19.96
N GLU A 115 24.39 18.56 -19.42
CA GLU A 115 25.32 17.64 -20.08
C GLU A 115 25.87 16.54 -19.15
N ALA A 116 26.19 15.39 -19.73
CA ALA A 116 27.02 14.34 -19.13
C ALA A 116 28.18 13.97 -20.06
N ARG A 117 29.31 13.55 -19.46
CA ARG A 117 30.49 13.04 -20.17
C ARG A 117 30.57 11.53 -19.99
N LEU A 118 30.17 10.78 -21.01
CA LEU A 118 30.01 9.33 -20.98
C LEU A 118 30.98 8.65 -21.94
N THR A 119 31.47 7.45 -21.61
CA THR A 119 32.23 6.62 -22.54
C THR A 119 31.33 6.04 -23.64
N SER A 120 31.92 5.48 -24.69
CA SER A 120 31.15 4.73 -25.70
C SER A 120 30.43 3.55 -25.03
N GLY A 121 29.14 3.38 -25.33
CA GLY A 121 28.30 2.38 -24.67
C GLY A 121 26.81 2.65 -24.84
N ARG A 122 26.00 1.77 -24.26
CA ARG A 122 24.54 1.96 -24.16
C ARG A 122 24.18 2.40 -22.74
N TYR A 123 23.26 3.36 -22.65
CA TYR A 123 22.81 3.94 -21.39
C TYR A 123 21.29 4.03 -21.38
N GLN A 124 20.68 3.77 -20.24
CA GLN A 124 19.29 4.06 -19.99
C GLN A 124 19.15 5.49 -19.44
N LEU A 125 18.55 6.38 -20.23
CA LEU A 125 18.11 7.68 -19.75
C LEU A 125 16.68 7.56 -19.23
N MET A 126 16.42 8.09 -18.04
CA MET A 126 15.08 8.33 -17.52
C MET A 126 14.99 9.76 -17.01
N VAL A 127 13.91 10.46 -17.34
CA VAL A 127 13.66 11.85 -16.92
C VAL A 127 12.25 11.96 -16.35
N GLU A 128 12.13 12.55 -15.18
CA GLU A 128 10.89 12.64 -14.41
C GLU A 128 10.68 14.07 -13.89
N ARG A 129 9.42 14.52 -13.76
CA ARG A 129 9.06 15.77 -13.08
C ARG A 129 7.92 15.50 -12.11
N GLY A 130 8.25 15.33 -10.83
CA GLY A 130 7.25 15.05 -9.79
C GLY A 130 6.39 13.82 -10.09
N LYS A 131 5.11 13.90 -9.72
CA LYS A 131 4.13 12.82 -9.94
C LYS A 131 3.09 13.13 -11.03
N GLU A 132 3.05 14.37 -11.48
CA GLU A 132 2.02 14.87 -12.41
C GLU A 132 2.38 14.67 -13.88
N TYR A 133 3.63 14.29 -14.16
CA TYR A 133 4.14 14.01 -15.50
C TYR A 133 4.41 12.53 -15.70
N VAL A 134 4.24 12.07 -16.94
CA VAL A 134 4.63 10.73 -17.35
C VAL A 134 6.16 10.67 -17.47
N PRO A 135 6.84 9.71 -16.81
CA PRO A 135 8.27 9.51 -16.97
C PRO A 135 8.68 9.28 -18.42
N PHE A 136 9.73 9.95 -18.88
CA PHE A 136 10.35 9.68 -20.18
C PHE A 136 11.51 8.71 -20.02
N THR A 137 11.53 7.63 -20.80
CA THR A 137 12.57 6.61 -20.75
C THR A 137 13.08 6.30 -22.15
N ARG A 138 14.41 6.35 -22.37
CA ARG A 138 15.04 6.06 -23.67
C ARG A 138 16.43 5.46 -23.51
N THR A 139 16.72 4.42 -24.29
CA THR A 139 18.09 3.92 -24.44
C THR A 139 18.90 4.83 -25.37
N LEU A 140 20.03 5.32 -24.90
CA LEU A 140 20.99 6.13 -25.64
C LEU A 140 22.15 5.24 -26.08
N ALA A 141 22.57 5.35 -27.34
CA ALA A 141 23.81 4.77 -27.84
C ALA A 141 24.85 5.89 -27.98
N VAL A 142 25.84 5.90 -27.10
CA VAL A 142 26.96 6.84 -27.13
C VAL A 142 28.08 6.21 -27.96
N ARG A 143 28.50 6.89 -29.03
CA ARG A 143 29.56 6.45 -29.95
C ARG A 143 30.67 7.48 -30.01
N GLU A 144 31.21 7.82 -31.19
CA GLU A 144 32.30 8.80 -31.34
C GLU A 144 31.84 10.25 -31.49
N SER A 145 30.53 10.49 -31.65
CA SER A 145 29.97 11.84 -31.84
C SER A 145 29.10 12.26 -30.64
N PRO A 146 29.03 13.57 -30.31
CA PRO A 146 28.13 14.08 -29.29
C PRO A 146 26.66 13.72 -29.58
N VAL A 147 25.92 13.40 -28.52
CA VAL A 147 24.47 13.12 -28.60
C VAL A 147 23.73 14.34 -28.08
N SER A 148 22.73 14.83 -28.82
CA SER A 148 21.80 15.85 -28.33
C SER A 148 20.39 15.28 -28.30
N ILE A 149 19.68 15.50 -27.20
CA ILE A 149 18.31 15.03 -27.00
C ILE A 149 17.41 16.12 -26.45
N LYS A 150 16.25 16.29 -27.06
CA LYS A 150 15.14 17.04 -26.49
C LYS A 150 14.17 16.05 -25.84
N VAL A 151 13.81 16.28 -24.58
CA VAL A 151 13.01 15.38 -23.75
C VAL A 151 11.67 16.04 -23.46
N PRO A 152 10.59 15.66 -24.18
CA PRO A 152 9.26 16.16 -23.90
C PRO A 152 8.61 15.36 -22.76
N LEU A 153 8.24 16.03 -21.67
CA LEU A 153 7.43 15.44 -20.60
C LEU A 153 5.97 15.85 -20.76
N LYS A 154 5.06 14.87 -20.76
CA LYS A 154 3.62 15.14 -20.84
C LYS A 154 2.99 15.09 -19.46
N ARG A 155 2.25 16.14 -19.10
CA ARG A 155 1.48 16.19 -17.86
C ARG A 155 0.22 15.34 -18.02
N TRP A 156 -0.04 14.43 -17.08
CA TRP A 156 -1.25 13.60 -17.11
C TRP A 156 -2.36 14.10 -16.19
N VAL A 157 -2.02 14.94 -15.21
CA VAL A 157 -2.96 15.65 -14.35
C VAL A 157 -2.33 16.98 -13.92
N ASN A 158 -3.10 18.06 -13.84
CA ASN A 158 -2.66 19.34 -13.29
C ASN A 158 -3.41 19.63 -11.99
N LEU A 159 -2.74 19.46 -10.85
CA LEU A 159 -3.38 19.65 -9.54
C LEU A 159 -3.58 21.14 -9.24
N ALA A 160 -2.62 21.99 -9.62
CA ALA A 160 -2.69 23.43 -9.38
C ALA A 160 -3.88 24.08 -10.12
N GLU A 161 -4.15 23.71 -11.37
CA GLU A 161 -5.34 24.14 -12.12
C GLU A 161 -6.66 23.70 -11.46
N ARG A 162 -6.62 22.61 -10.69
CA ARG A 162 -7.75 22.12 -9.90
C ARG A 162 -7.80 22.71 -8.49
N GLY A 163 -6.93 23.67 -8.18
CA GLY A 163 -6.81 24.30 -6.87
C GLY A 163 -6.19 23.41 -5.81
N TRP A 164 -5.36 22.43 -6.16
CA TRP A 164 -4.65 21.56 -5.23
C TRP A 164 -3.15 21.83 -5.28
N PHE A 165 -2.54 22.08 -4.12
CA PHE A 165 -1.12 22.44 -4.02
C PHE A 165 -0.41 21.48 -3.06
N SER A 166 0.73 20.97 -3.50
CA SER A 166 1.46 19.90 -2.82
C SER A 166 2.36 20.39 -1.68
N GLY A 167 2.69 19.49 -0.75
CA GLY A 167 3.77 19.71 0.20
C GLY A 167 4.40 18.43 0.74
N ASP A 168 5.61 18.59 1.24
CA ASP A 168 6.42 17.57 1.93
C ASP A 168 6.84 18.13 3.29
N THR A 169 6.38 17.49 4.36
CA THR A 169 6.51 17.96 5.74
C THR A 169 7.80 17.50 6.43
N HIS A 170 8.61 16.64 5.80
CA HIS A 170 9.83 16.07 6.38
C HIS A 170 10.99 16.15 5.38
N VAL A 171 11.84 17.16 5.49
CA VAL A 171 12.94 17.37 4.54
C VAL A 171 14.27 17.63 5.24
N HIS A 172 15.33 16.96 4.79
CA HIS A 172 16.69 17.02 5.34
C HIS A 172 17.70 17.51 4.29
N ARG A 173 17.42 18.68 3.69
CA ARG A 173 18.25 19.27 2.62
C ARG A 173 18.80 20.64 3.00
N PRO A 174 20.00 21.00 2.51
CA PRO A 174 20.47 22.38 2.56
C PRO A 174 19.48 23.33 1.89
N LEU A 175 19.25 24.51 2.49
CA LEU A 175 18.34 25.51 1.93
C LEU A 175 18.75 25.96 0.52
N SER A 176 20.05 25.93 0.20
CA SER A 176 20.58 26.29 -1.13
C SER A 176 20.17 25.33 -2.25
N ASP A 177 19.93 24.06 -1.92
CA ASP A 177 19.58 23.03 -2.90
C ASP A 177 18.09 23.04 -3.25
N LEU A 178 17.25 23.40 -2.27
CA LEU A 178 15.81 23.22 -2.33
C LEU A 178 15.12 23.93 -3.50
N PRO A 179 15.46 25.19 -3.88
CA PRO A 179 14.84 25.83 -5.03
C PRO A 179 14.94 25.01 -6.31
N ASN A 180 16.08 24.35 -6.56
CA ASN A 180 16.25 23.48 -7.72
C ASN A 180 15.41 22.20 -7.59
N ILE A 181 15.53 21.50 -6.46
CA ILE A 181 14.91 20.19 -6.26
C ILE A 181 13.39 20.31 -6.26
N MET A 182 12.83 21.29 -5.52
CA MET A 182 11.38 21.44 -5.41
C MET A 182 10.72 21.75 -6.75
N LEU A 183 11.39 22.55 -7.60
CA LEU A 183 10.90 22.86 -8.94
C LEU A 183 11.00 21.65 -9.88
N ALA A 184 12.02 20.79 -9.72
CA ALA A 184 12.13 19.53 -10.45
C ALA A 184 11.04 18.52 -10.06
N GLU A 185 10.48 18.63 -8.86
CA GLU A 185 9.41 17.77 -8.34
C GLU A 185 7.99 18.37 -8.44
N ASP A 186 7.88 19.60 -8.95
CA ASP A 186 6.65 20.42 -8.97
C ASP A 186 5.99 20.44 -7.56
N LEU A 187 6.81 20.69 -6.53
CA LEU A 187 6.42 20.58 -5.12
C LEU A 187 6.25 21.96 -4.47
N ASN A 188 5.01 22.36 -4.18
CA ASN A 188 4.68 23.75 -3.84
C ASN A 188 5.24 24.23 -2.48
N VAL A 189 5.18 23.39 -1.44
CA VAL A 189 5.61 23.78 -0.08
C VAL A 189 6.57 22.74 0.50
N THR A 190 7.69 23.19 1.06
CA THR A 190 8.64 22.32 1.77
C THR A 190 8.97 22.84 3.16
N PHE A 191 9.18 21.92 4.09
CA PHE A 191 9.56 22.19 5.47
C PHE A 191 10.92 21.53 5.80
N PRO A 192 12.05 22.17 5.45
CA PRO A 192 13.37 21.70 5.87
C PRO A 192 13.51 21.74 7.40
N LEU A 193 13.91 20.63 7.99
CA LEU A 193 14.13 20.48 9.44
C LEU A 193 15.48 21.07 9.84
N THR A 194 15.60 22.39 9.74
CA THR A 194 16.83 23.15 10.02
C THR A 194 17.38 22.99 11.43
N TYR A 195 16.50 22.68 12.39
CA TYR A 195 16.88 22.32 13.75
C TYR A 195 16.60 20.83 13.96
N TRP A 196 17.64 20.09 14.34
CA TRP A 196 17.53 18.65 14.57
C TRP A 196 18.09 18.30 15.95
N VAL A 197 17.19 18.02 16.88
CA VAL A 197 17.53 17.76 18.28
C VAL A 197 17.52 16.26 18.55
N THR A 198 18.69 15.71 18.88
CA THR A 198 18.89 14.27 19.10
C THR A 198 19.12 13.89 20.56
N HIS A 199 19.31 14.89 21.43
CA HIS A 199 19.57 14.73 22.86
C HIS A 199 18.41 15.29 23.68
N ALA A 200 17.91 14.52 24.65
CA ALA A 200 16.85 14.97 25.53
C ALA A 200 17.24 16.25 26.29
N PHE A 201 16.25 17.10 26.57
CA PHE A 201 16.35 18.39 27.28
C PHE A 201 17.17 19.48 26.57
N LYS A 202 17.89 19.18 25.49
CA LYS A 202 18.62 20.17 24.69
C LYS A 202 17.61 21.01 23.91
N SER A 203 17.72 22.33 23.99
CA SER A 203 16.89 23.20 23.17
C SER A 203 17.36 23.17 21.71
N PRO A 204 16.46 23.37 20.73
CA PRO A 204 16.85 23.64 19.34
C PRO A 204 17.85 24.79 19.20
N SER A 205 17.67 25.87 19.97
CA SER A 205 18.57 27.04 19.95
C SER A 205 20.01 26.75 20.40
N ALA A 206 20.19 25.80 21.32
CA ALA A 206 21.50 25.32 21.79
C ALA A 206 21.98 24.06 21.05
N GLY A 207 21.14 23.55 20.14
CA GLY A 207 21.20 22.26 19.46
C GLY A 207 22.12 22.20 18.24
N ASP A 208 22.08 21.05 17.57
CA ASP A 208 22.77 20.84 16.31
C ASP A 208 21.86 21.38 15.19
N LYS A 209 22.38 22.31 14.37
CA LYS A 209 21.69 22.79 13.17
C LYS A 209 22.00 21.83 12.02
N SER A 210 20.98 21.44 11.26
CA SER A 210 21.16 20.63 10.04
C SER A 210 21.63 21.47 8.84
N VAL A 211 21.64 22.79 8.98
CA VAL A 211 22.10 23.75 7.96
C VAL A 211 23.24 24.62 8.48
N GLN A 212 24.15 25.00 7.58
CA GLN A 212 25.22 25.95 7.87
C GLN A 212 24.71 27.39 7.74
N GLY A 213 25.06 28.25 8.69
CA GLY A 213 24.71 29.67 8.70
C GLY A 213 23.40 30.00 9.42
N ASP A 214 22.89 31.20 9.14
CA ASP A 214 21.65 31.70 9.71
C ASP A 214 20.44 31.20 8.92
N VAL A 215 19.42 30.75 9.66
CA VAL A 215 18.14 30.33 9.09
C VAL A 215 17.32 31.60 8.88
N PRO A 216 16.85 31.92 7.65
CA PRO A 216 16.10 33.13 7.40
C PRO A 216 14.82 33.25 8.23
N ASP A 217 14.45 34.48 8.61
CA ASP A 217 13.24 34.80 9.40
C ASP A 217 12.00 35.08 8.53
N ALA A 218 12.05 34.70 7.25
CA ALA A 218 10.99 34.98 6.29
C ALA A 218 10.75 33.80 5.36
N LEU A 219 9.55 33.77 4.79
CA LEU A 219 9.19 32.84 3.72
C LEU A 219 10.13 33.04 2.53
N ILE A 220 10.78 31.96 2.08
CA ILE A 220 11.60 31.99 0.87
C ILE A 220 10.67 31.72 -0.31
N LYS A 221 10.48 32.73 -1.17
CA LYS A 221 9.74 32.59 -2.43
C LYS A 221 10.68 32.08 -3.51
N VAL A 222 10.36 30.93 -4.10
CA VAL A 222 11.10 30.36 -5.24
C VAL A 222 10.46 30.79 -6.56
N ASP A 223 9.13 30.68 -6.65
CA ASP A 223 8.32 31.32 -7.69
C ASP A 223 6.93 31.68 -7.13
N ASP A 224 5.94 31.93 -8.00
CA ASP A 224 4.58 32.31 -7.59
C ASP A 224 3.81 31.24 -6.80
N THR A 225 4.13 29.95 -6.97
CA THR A 225 3.44 28.84 -6.29
C THR A 225 4.38 27.92 -5.51
N HIS A 226 5.68 28.18 -5.52
CA HIS A 226 6.71 27.39 -4.85
C HIS A 226 7.39 28.22 -3.75
N VAL A 227 7.27 27.74 -2.51
CA VAL A 227 7.80 28.43 -1.31
C VAL A 227 8.43 27.45 -0.32
N ILE A 228 9.37 27.95 0.46
CA ILE A 228 10.05 27.22 1.53
C ILE A 228 9.83 28.00 2.82
N TRP A 229 9.28 27.35 3.85
CA TRP A 229 9.38 27.90 5.20
C TRP A 229 10.66 27.36 5.84
N PRO A 230 11.68 28.20 6.05
CA PRO A 230 13.02 27.71 6.40
C PRO A 230 13.13 27.26 7.85
N ARG A 231 12.25 27.68 8.76
CA ARG A 231 12.40 27.45 10.20
C ARG A 231 11.46 26.34 10.70
N ASN A 232 12.02 25.14 10.82
CA ASN A 232 11.34 23.95 11.35
C ASN A 232 12.27 23.16 12.27
N THR A 233 11.66 22.47 13.24
CA THR A 233 12.37 21.68 14.25
C THR A 233 11.88 20.24 14.24
N GLU A 234 12.83 19.30 14.26
CA GLU A 234 12.59 17.90 14.63
C GLU A 234 13.26 17.60 15.97
N TRP A 235 12.48 17.08 16.91
CA TRP A 235 13.00 16.42 18.09
C TRP A 235 12.99 14.92 17.86
N GLU A 236 14.13 14.37 17.46
CA GLU A 236 14.34 12.94 17.22
C GLU A 236 15.27 12.37 18.29
N ILE A 237 14.72 12.12 19.47
CA ILE A 237 15.54 11.89 20.66
C ILE A 237 16.10 10.47 20.67
N PHE A 238 17.43 10.35 20.59
CA PHE A 238 18.18 9.10 20.67
C PHE A 238 18.86 8.89 22.02
N THR A 239 19.11 9.96 22.78
CA THR A 239 19.92 9.93 24.00
C THR A 239 19.24 10.66 25.15
N VAL A 240 19.22 10.02 26.33
CA VAL A 240 18.78 10.62 27.61
C VAL A 240 19.95 10.60 28.59
N GLY A 241 20.41 11.78 28.99
CA GLY A 241 21.65 11.93 29.78
C GLY A 241 22.84 11.38 29.01
N SER A 242 23.57 10.41 29.59
CA SER A 242 24.69 9.72 28.94
C SER A 242 24.32 8.37 28.31
N ARG A 243 23.04 7.99 28.33
CA ARG A 243 22.59 6.67 27.86
C ARG A 243 21.90 6.79 26.51
N SER A 244 22.25 5.87 25.59
CA SER A 244 21.43 5.65 24.40
C SER A 244 20.06 5.14 24.85
N HIS A 245 19.02 5.93 24.55
CA HIS A 245 17.65 5.68 24.93
C HIS A 245 16.72 6.44 23.97
N THR A 246 16.45 5.82 22.82
CA THR A 246 15.60 6.40 21.78
C THR A 246 14.17 6.58 22.26
N LEU A 247 13.60 7.79 22.22
CA LEU A 247 12.20 8.06 22.56
C LEU A 247 11.29 8.09 21.33
N GLY A 248 11.64 8.87 20.31
CA GLY A 248 10.75 9.14 19.17
C GLY A 248 11.07 10.44 18.46
N ALA A 249 10.26 10.71 17.43
CA ALA A 249 10.28 11.94 16.64
C ALA A 249 8.97 12.71 16.82
N VAL A 250 9.06 14.05 16.81
CA VAL A 250 7.92 14.96 16.61
C VAL A 250 8.45 16.25 16.01
N PHE A 251 7.68 16.86 15.10
CA PHE A 251 8.09 18.06 14.38
C PHE A 251 7.28 19.27 14.82
N ALA A 252 7.91 20.44 14.83
CA ALA A 252 7.23 21.72 14.79
C ALA A 252 7.49 22.39 13.44
N LEU A 253 6.42 22.52 12.65
CA LEU A 253 6.45 23.01 11.28
C LEU A 253 5.91 24.45 11.21
N GLY A 254 6.67 25.35 10.60
CA GLY A 254 6.20 26.72 10.39
C GLY A 254 6.32 27.63 11.62
N HIS A 255 7.27 27.37 12.53
CA HIS A 255 7.49 28.21 13.72
C HIS A 255 8.32 29.46 13.38
N ARG A 256 8.13 30.54 14.13
CA ARG A 256 8.69 31.87 13.85
C ARG A 256 10.02 32.12 14.56
N ASP A 257 10.08 31.71 15.82
CA ASP A 257 11.24 31.88 16.69
C ASP A 257 11.86 30.52 17.04
N PRO A 258 13.19 30.39 17.14
CA PRO A 258 13.83 29.17 17.62
C PRO A 258 13.36 28.81 19.03
N PHE A 259 12.96 27.55 19.25
CA PHE A 259 12.57 27.08 20.57
C PHE A 259 13.74 27.12 21.55
N GLN A 260 13.44 27.63 22.76
CA GLN A 260 14.37 27.67 23.89
C GLN A 260 14.19 26.48 24.85
N LEU A 261 13.16 25.67 24.64
CA LEU A 261 12.83 24.50 25.44
C LEU A 261 13.28 23.24 24.69
N GLY A 262 13.81 22.26 25.41
CA GLY A 262 14.04 20.90 24.93
C GLY A 262 12.93 19.95 25.39
N VAL A 263 12.93 18.72 24.85
CA VAL A 263 11.98 17.67 25.22
C VAL A 263 12.70 16.43 25.78
N PRO A 264 12.07 15.64 26.66
CA PRO A 264 10.87 15.97 27.46
C PRO A 264 11.11 17.18 28.39
N THR A 265 10.10 17.87 28.92
CA THR A 265 8.64 17.67 28.80
C THR A 265 8.09 18.21 27.47
N VAL A 266 6.95 17.69 27.03
CA VAL A 266 6.39 18.00 25.69
C VAL A 266 5.26 19.02 25.71
N LYS A 267 4.51 19.15 26.83
CA LYS A 267 3.38 20.08 26.94
C LYS A 267 3.77 21.54 26.74
N GLN A 268 4.88 21.96 27.34
CA GLN A 268 5.35 23.34 27.23
C GLN A 268 5.83 23.68 25.81
N VAL A 269 6.52 22.72 25.17
CA VAL A 269 6.96 22.84 23.77
C VAL A 269 5.75 22.91 22.83
N ALA A 270 4.72 22.09 23.06
CA ALA A 270 3.49 22.13 22.28
C ALA A 270 2.75 23.47 22.41
N ALA A 271 2.58 23.97 23.64
CA ALA A 271 1.96 25.26 23.89
C ALA A 271 2.72 26.41 23.20
N GLU A 272 4.06 26.36 23.23
CA GLU A 272 4.90 27.34 22.54
C GLU A 272 4.79 27.22 21.01
N ALA A 273 4.75 26.00 20.46
CA ALA A 273 4.57 25.76 19.04
C ALA A 273 3.25 26.35 18.54
N HIS A 274 2.14 26.06 19.23
CA HIS A 274 0.82 26.60 18.90
C HIS A 274 0.75 28.13 19.08
N ARG A 275 1.41 28.69 20.10
CA ARG A 275 1.50 30.15 20.29
C ARG A 275 2.16 30.84 19.10
N GLN A 276 3.17 30.21 18.50
CA GLN A 276 3.83 30.70 17.29
C GLN A 276 3.04 30.39 16.01
N GLY A 277 1.92 29.66 16.11
CA GLY A 277 1.12 29.20 14.98
C GLY A 277 1.75 28.05 14.20
N ALA A 278 2.72 27.33 14.78
CA ALA A 278 3.31 26.14 14.18
C ALA A 278 2.34 24.95 14.24
N LEU A 279 2.48 24.02 13.29
CA LEU A 279 1.77 22.75 13.31
C LEU A 279 2.69 21.66 13.86
N LEU A 280 2.16 20.82 14.73
CA LEU A 280 2.88 19.65 15.25
C LEU A 280 2.60 18.44 14.36
N ASP A 281 3.64 17.80 13.85
CA ASP A 281 3.53 16.59 13.00
C ASP A 281 4.13 15.37 13.68
N LEU A 282 3.36 14.28 13.72
CA LEU A 282 3.78 13.00 14.26
C LEU A 282 4.47 12.20 13.15
N ASP A 283 5.71 11.81 13.38
CA ASP A 283 6.48 10.93 12.50
C ASP A 283 6.75 9.57 13.17
N LYS A 284 7.05 8.56 12.34
CA LYS A 284 7.47 7.19 12.70
C LYS A 284 6.59 6.62 13.82
N HIS A 285 5.37 6.32 13.42
CA HIS A 285 4.18 5.95 14.22
C HIS A 285 4.32 4.74 15.17
N ASP A 286 5.49 4.14 15.20
CA ASP A 286 5.80 2.98 16.03
C ASP A 286 6.97 3.22 16.99
N TRP A 287 7.55 4.43 16.99
CA TRP A 287 8.58 4.76 17.96
C TRP A 287 8.07 4.71 19.41
N PRO A 288 8.98 4.51 20.38
CA PRO A 288 8.59 4.16 21.74
C PRO A 288 7.61 5.13 22.43
N TRP A 289 7.88 6.44 22.39
CA TRP A 289 7.04 7.45 23.07
C TRP A 289 5.85 7.94 22.25
N THR A 290 5.71 7.51 20.98
CA THR A 290 4.80 8.12 20.02
C THR A 290 3.37 8.19 20.55
N MET A 291 2.88 7.11 21.18
CA MET A 291 1.51 7.06 21.70
C MET A 291 1.27 7.92 22.93
N THR A 292 2.33 8.45 23.56
CA THR A 292 2.26 9.40 24.66
C THR A 292 2.06 10.84 24.17
N LEU A 293 2.48 11.14 22.94
CA LEU A 293 2.50 12.51 22.44
C LEU A 293 1.10 13.10 22.15
N PRO A 294 0.18 12.41 21.44
CA PRO A 294 -1.11 12.98 21.04
C PRO A 294 -1.92 13.63 22.19
N PRO A 295 -2.21 12.93 23.31
CA PRO A 295 -3.01 13.51 24.39
C PRO A 295 -2.29 14.61 25.18
N ASN A 296 -0.96 14.68 25.13
CA ASN A 296 -0.17 15.67 25.86
C ASN A 296 0.15 16.91 25.03
N MET A 297 0.39 16.75 23.73
CA MET A 297 0.79 17.84 22.84
C MET A 297 -0.38 18.41 22.06
N GLY A 298 -1.48 17.67 21.90
CA GLY A 298 -2.53 18.06 20.94
C GLY A 298 -1.97 18.12 19.52
N VAL A 299 -1.33 17.03 19.09
CA VAL A 299 -0.67 16.96 17.79
C VAL A 299 -1.67 17.21 16.66
N ASP A 300 -1.27 18.03 15.67
CA ASP A 300 -2.16 18.51 14.60
C ASP A 300 -2.16 17.57 13.39
N LEU A 301 -0.98 17.01 13.06
CA LEU A 301 -0.70 16.29 11.83
C LEU A 301 -0.17 14.88 12.12
N TYR A 302 -0.37 13.98 11.17
CA TYR A 302 0.11 12.60 11.23
C TYR A 302 0.72 12.22 9.90
N GLU A 303 2.02 11.96 9.85
CA GLU A 303 2.76 11.66 8.62
C GLU A 303 2.40 10.28 8.06
N LEU A 304 1.20 10.14 7.51
CA LEU A 304 0.63 8.86 7.12
C LEU A 304 1.43 8.22 5.97
N ALA A 305 1.91 9.03 5.01
CA ALA A 305 2.96 8.62 4.08
C ALA A 305 4.33 9.02 4.62
N ASN A 306 4.77 8.27 5.63
CA ASN A 306 6.01 8.52 6.36
C ASN A 306 7.27 8.21 5.54
N ASN A 307 8.37 8.70 6.07
CA ASN A 307 9.71 8.57 5.54
C ASN A 307 10.28 7.13 5.44
N HIS A 308 9.50 6.07 5.72
CA HIS A 308 9.84 4.67 5.42
C HIS A 308 9.14 4.15 4.15
N ILE A 309 8.27 4.94 3.52
CA ILE A 309 7.53 4.57 2.31
C ILE A 309 8.22 5.18 1.09
N TRP A 310 8.89 4.34 0.29
CA TRP A 310 9.74 4.79 -0.82
C TRP A 310 9.32 4.25 -2.17
N ARG A 311 9.95 4.76 -3.24
CA ARG A 311 9.85 4.15 -4.57
C ARG A 311 10.82 2.99 -4.78
N THR A 312 11.97 3.05 -4.11
CA THR A 312 13.06 2.07 -4.10
C THR A 312 12.70 0.84 -3.27
N GLU A 313 13.50 -0.24 -3.35
CA GLU A 313 13.25 -1.47 -2.59
C GLU A 313 12.99 -1.17 -1.11
N PHE A 314 11.97 -1.80 -0.54
CA PHE A 314 11.59 -1.57 0.86
C PHE A 314 12.67 -2.10 1.80
N ALA A 315 13.14 -1.28 2.75
CA ALA A 315 14.21 -1.69 3.67
C ALA A 315 13.77 -1.90 5.12
N PHE A 316 12.81 -1.12 5.61
CA PHE A 316 12.43 -1.15 7.02
C PHE A 316 11.29 -2.11 7.29
N THR A 317 11.63 -3.40 7.34
CA THR A 317 10.64 -4.46 7.55
C THR A 317 10.22 -4.63 9.00
N ASN A 318 11.00 -4.14 9.98
CA ASN A 318 10.72 -4.35 11.40
C ASN A 318 10.04 -3.13 12.05
N TRP A 319 9.18 -3.40 13.03
CA TRP A 319 8.61 -2.40 13.92
C TRP A 319 8.80 -2.80 15.40
N SER A 320 8.78 -1.79 16.26
CA SER A 320 9.07 -1.77 17.70
C SER A 320 8.03 -2.49 18.54
N SER A 321 6.77 -2.49 18.10
CA SER A 321 5.63 -3.06 18.84
C SER A 321 4.86 -4.08 18.01
N PRO A 322 4.46 -5.25 18.57
CA PRO A 322 3.62 -6.21 17.85
C PRO A 322 2.41 -5.53 17.19
N THR A 323 2.03 -5.99 16.01
CA THR A 323 0.84 -5.45 15.36
C THR A 323 -0.41 -5.70 16.20
N PRO A 324 -1.34 -4.72 16.25
CA PRO A 324 -2.56 -4.86 17.02
C PRO A 324 -3.47 -5.95 16.44
N GLU A 325 -4.32 -6.56 17.29
CA GLU A 325 -5.24 -7.61 16.85
C GLU A 325 -6.32 -7.13 15.87
N TYR A 326 -6.63 -5.83 15.85
CA TYR A 326 -7.56 -5.24 14.88
C TYR A 326 -6.90 -4.95 13.52
N LEU A 327 -5.59 -5.20 13.38
CA LEU A 327 -4.91 -5.18 12.09
C LEU A 327 -5.28 -6.44 11.30
N ARG A 328 -5.77 -6.29 10.06
CA ARG A 328 -5.79 -7.44 9.13
C ARG A 328 -4.32 -7.78 8.79
N PRO A 329 -3.92 -9.06 8.84
CA PRO A 329 -2.57 -9.55 9.16
C PRO A 329 -1.39 -8.95 8.38
N PRO A 330 -0.15 -9.10 8.90
CA PRO A 330 0.26 -10.09 9.90
C PRO A 330 -0.13 -9.67 11.32
N LEU A 331 -0.80 -10.57 12.04
CA LEU A 331 -1.32 -10.34 13.39
C LEU A 331 -0.24 -10.67 14.43
N LYS A 332 -0.01 -9.76 15.39
CA LYS A 332 0.99 -9.89 16.47
C LYS A 332 2.45 -10.06 16.01
N GLU A 333 2.74 -9.85 14.73
CA GLU A 333 4.10 -9.90 14.21
C GLU A 333 4.86 -8.61 14.53
N ARG A 334 6.20 -8.69 14.43
CA ARG A 334 7.12 -7.55 14.59
C ARG A 334 7.78 -7.10 13.28
N SER A 335 7.38 -7.70 12.17
CA SER A 335 7.89 -7.36 10.86
C SER A 335 6.90 -7.67 9.74
N GLY A 336 7.12 -7.05 8.58
CA GLY A 336 6.30 -7.22 7.40
C GLY A 336 6.86 -6.58 6.14
N ASN A 337 6.12 -6.72 5.04
CA ASN A 337 6.40 -6.09 3.75
C ASN A 337 5.86 -4.64 3.68
N GLU A 338 6.08 -3.97 2.54
CA GLU A 338 5.66 -2.58 2.32
C GLU A 338 4.16 -2.35 2.59
N ARG A 339 3.28 -3.26 2.15
CA ARG A 339 1.83 -3.13 2.37
C ARG A 339 1.49 -3.27 3.84
N GLU A 340 2.10 -4.22 4.53
CA GLU A 340 1.87 -4.49 5.94
C GLU A 340 2.32 -3.32 6.81
N TRP A 341 3.45 -2.69 6.45
CA TRP A 341 3.88 -1.42 7.06
C TRP A 341 2.84 -0.32 6.88
N ILE A 342 2.37 -0.09 5.64
CA ILE A 342 1.34 0.93 5.37
C ILE A 342 0.06 0.63 6.17
N GLN A 343 -0.39 -0.62 6.20
CA GLN A 343 -1.56 -1.03 6.97
C GLN A 343 -1.38 -0.81 8.48
N PHE A 344 -0.20 -1.11 9.00
CA PHE A 344 0.14 -0.86 10.39
C PHE A 344 0.08 0.63 10.74
N THR A 345 0.63 1.49 9.88
CA THR A 345 0.57 2.95 10.06
C THR A 345 -0.86 3.50 9.98
N LEU A 346 -1.69 2.95 9.10
CA LEU A 346 -3.13 3.26 9.00
C LEU A 346 -3.89 2.82 10.25
N ALA A 347 -3.57 1.65 10.81
CA ALA A 347 -4.24 1.14 12.00
C ALA A 347 -3.92 1.95 13.25
N ASN A 348 -2.67 2.41 13.41
CA ASN A 348 -2.30 3.35 14.47
C ASN A 348 -3.05 4.68 14.30
N TYR A 349 -3.10 5.21 13.08
CA TYR A 349 -3.85 6.44 12.78
C TYR A 349 -5.34 6.31 13.13
N TYR A 350 -5.98 5.21 12.72
CA TYR A 350 -7.40 4.98 12.98
C TYR A 350 -7.71 4.76 14.47
N ALA A 351 -6.83 4.06 15.20
CA ALA A 351 -6.98 3.91 16.64
C ALA A 351 -6.89 5.27 17.35
N LEU A 352 -5.97 6.14 16.93
CA LEU A 352 -5.84 7.49 17.47
C LEU A 352 -7.08 8.36 17.15
N LEU A 353 -7.58 8.32 15.91
CA LEU A 353 -8.84 8.98 15.55
C LEU A 353 -10.02 8.46 16.39
N ASN A 354 -10.14 7.14 16.55
CA ASN A 354 -11.17 6.50 17.38
C ASN A 354 -11.04 6.88 18.87
N CYS A 355 -9.81 7.14 19.33
CA CYS A 355 -9.47 7.70 20.64
C CYS A 355 -9.52 9.24 20.68
N ARG A 356 -10.23 9.88 19.73
CA ARG A 356 -10.55 11.32 19.68
C ARG A 356 -9.33 12.22 19.50
N GLN A 357 -8.27 11.71 18.87
CA GLN A 357 -7.12 12.50 18.43
C GLN A 357 -7.32 12.88 16.96
N ASN A 358 -7.90 14.05 16.69
CA ASN A 358 -8.31 14.48 15.34
C ASN A 358 -7.14 15.05 14.52
N MET A 359 -6.17 14.20 14.16
CA MET A 359 -5.01 14.61 13.35
C MET A 359 -5.30 14.55 11.84
N VAL A 360 -4.73 15.49 11.10
CA VAL A 360 -4.78 15.53 9.62
C VAL A 360 -3.64 14.71 9.03
N PRO A 361 -3.88 13.85 8.02
CA PRO A 361 -2.81 13.06 7.42
C PRO A 361 -1.89 13.93 6.53
N THR A 362 -0.59 13.74 6.69
CA THR A 362 0.49 14.39 5.93
C THR A 362 1.44 13.37 5.30
N ALA A 363 2.50 13.86 4.66
CA ALA A 363 3.52 13.05 4.05
C ALA A 363 4.88 13.72 4.16
N GLY A 364 5.89 12.92 4.44
CA GLY A 364 7.25 13.35 4.61
C GLY A 364 8.21 12.33 4.00
N THR A 365 9.20 12.81 3.26
CA THR A 365 10.16 11.89 2.59
C THR A 365 11.44 11.66 3.39
N ALA A 366 11.78 12.59 4.28
CA ALA A 366 13.13 12.77 4.81
C ALA A 366 14.20 12.75 3.69
N ASN A 367 13.88 13.34 2.52
CA ASN A 367 14.84 13.48 1.43
C ASN A 367 16.11 14.16 1.95
N GLY A 368 17.26 13.57 1.65
CA GLY A 368 18.54 13.93 2.26
C GLY A 368 19.07 12.89 3.24
N VAL A 369 18.21 12.04 3.80
CA VAL A 369 18.60 10.90 4.66
C VAL A 369 18.29 9.55 4.00
N HIS A 370 17.15 9.43 3.32
CA HIS A 370 16.68 8.14 2.76
C HIS A 370 16.75 8.05 1.22
N PRO A 371 16.80 6.84 0.62
CA PRO A 371 16.84 6.65 -0.83
C PRO A 371 15.47 6.90 -1.49
N VAL A 372 15.02 8.14 -1.45
CA VAL A 372 13.70 8.56 -1.94
C VAL A 372 13.78 9.98 -2.50
N PRO A 373 13.16 10.27 -3.66
CA PRO A 373 13.09 11.64 -4.15
C PRO A 373 12.15 12.52 -3.31
N LEU A 374 12.42 13.83 -3.30
CA LEU A 374 11.61 14.81 -2.60
C LEU A 374 10.16 14.78 -3.08
N GLY A 375 9.18 14.85 -2.17
CA GLY A 375 7.77 14.78 -2.49
C GLY A 375 7.30 13.45 -3.09
N PHE A 376 8.05 12.34 -2.94
CA PHE A 376 7.56 11.02 -3.32
C PHE A 376 6.34 10.59 -2.47
N GLY A 377 6.36 10.83 -1.16
CA GLY A 377 5.13 10.99 -0.40
C GLY A 377 4.81 12.48 -0.41
N ARG A 378 3.57 12.86 -0.75
CA ARG A 378 3.16 14.27 -0.65
C ARG A 378 1.71 14.39 -0.20
N VAL A 379 1.41 15.49 0.48
CA VAL A 379 0.05 15.93 0.78
C VAL A 379 -0.36 16.99 -0.22
N TYR A 380 -1.58 16.93 -0.74
CA TYR A 380 -2.18 18.01 -1.52
C TYR A 380 -3.22 18.72 -0.69
N VAL A 381 -3.20 20.05 -0.71
CA VAL A 381 -4.14 20.92 0.02
C VAL A 381 -5.01 21.69 -0.98
N ASN A 382 -6.32 21.69 -0.77
CA ASN A 382 -7.27 22.38 -1.63
C ASN A 382 -7.44 23.86 -1.27
N LEU A 383 -7.06 24.71 -2.21
CA LEU A 383 -7.09 26.17 -2.17
C LEU A 383 -7.86 26.70 -3.40
N PRO A 384 -9.20 26.69 -3.39
CA PRO A 384 -9.99 27.16 -4.55
C PRO A 384 -9.80 28.65 -4.86
N GLY A 385 -9.31 29.44 -3.90
CA GLY A 385 -8.99 30.86 -4.08
C GLY A 385 -7.58 31.12 -4.65
N GLY A 386 -6.84 30.08 -5.04
CA GLY A 386 -5.45 30.19 -5.50
C GLY A 386 -4.42 30.06 -4.37
N PHE A 387 -3.14 30.05 -4.75
CA PHE A 387 -2.05 29.76 -3.84
C PHE A 387 -1.65 30.98 -2.99
N SER A 388 -1.47 30.74 -1.70
CA SER A 388 -0.56 31.48 -0.83
C SER A 388 -0.09 30.54 0.28
N TYR A 389 1.09 30.78 0.86
CA TYR A 389 1.60 29.96 1.95
C TYR A 389 0.65 29.91 3.15
N GLU A 390 0.09 31.06 3.56
CA GLU A 390 -0.82 31.14 4.69
C GLU A 390 -2.12 30.37 4.43
N ALA A 391 -2.70 30.50 3.24
CA ALA A 391 -3.88 29.72 2.86
C ALA A 391 -3.57 28.22 2.80
N TRP A 392 -2.39 27.84 2.31
CA TRP A 392 -1.92 26.45 2.28
C TRP A 392 -1.83 25.86 3.69
N LYS A 393 -1.14 26.55 4.62
CA LYS A 393 -0.97 26.11 6.01
C LYS A 393 -2.31 26.00 6.74
N GLN A 394 -3.20 26.99 6.57
CA GLN A 394 -4.56 26.95 7.12
C GLN A 394 -5.42 25.85 6.51
N GLY A 395 -5.28 25.59 5.20
CA GLY A 395 -5.97 24.50 4.51
C GLY A 395 -5.53 23.13 4.98
N LEU A 396 -4.22 22.96 5.23
CA LEU A 396 -3.69 21.75 5.82
C LEU A 396 -4.23 21.54 7.24
N ALA A 397 -4.14 22.55 8.11
CA ALA A 397 -4.66 22.47 9.48
C ALA A 397 -6.16 22.16 9.54
N ALA A 398 -6.93 22.64 8.57
CA ALA A 398 -8.36 22.38 8.46
C ALA A 398 -8.69 21.02 7.80
N GLY A 399 -7.69 20.21 7.44
CA GLY A 399 -7.91 18.91 6.80
C GLY A 399 -8.47 18.99 5.39
N ARG A 400 -8.35 20.11 4.67
CA ARG A 400 -8.76 20.20 3.25
C ARG A 400 -7.72 19.54 2.35
N SER A 401 -7.42 18.27 2.61
CA SER A 401 -6.25 17.60 2.05
C SER A 401 -6.47 16.11 1.76
N PHE A 402 -5.57 15.58 0.95
CA PHE A 402 -5.32 14.13 0.86
C PHE A 402 -3.82 13.87 0.76
N VAL A 403 -3.38 12.73 1.29
CA VAL A 403 -2.01 12.23 1.15
C VAL A 403 -1.95 11.20 0.02
N THR A 404 -0.83 11.16 -0.72
CA THR A 404 -0.62 10.17 -1.77
C THR A 404 0.84 9.80 -1.99
N THR A 405 1.06 8.56 -2.44
CA THR A 405 2.30 8.09 -3.05
C THR A 405 2.16 7.79 -4.55
N GLY A 406 0.94 7.91 -5.11
CA GLY A 406 0.62 7.63 -6.52
C GLY A 406 -0.74 8.19 -6.92
N PRO A 407 -1.86 7.48 -6.63
CA PRO A 407 -3.20 7.87 -7.08
C PRO A 407 -3.66 9.21 -6.48
N MET A 408 -4.41 10.00 -7.24
CA MET A 408 -5.00 11.27 -6.82
C MET A 408 -6.47 11.04 -6.48
N VAL A 409 -6.88 11.33 -5.25
CA VAL A 409 -8.26 11.10 -4.77
C VAL A 409 -8.99 12.42 -4.56
N PHE A 410 -10.11 12.59 -5.25
CA PHE A 410 -10.98 13.75 -5.14
C PHE A 410 -12.35 13.26 -4.70
N ALA A 411 -12.74 13.56 -3.47
CA ALA A 411 -13.99 13.07 -2.91
C ALA A 411 -14.67 14.13 -2.06
N THR A 412 -15.99 14.05 -1.97
CA THR A 412 -16.82 14.87 -1.10
C THR A 412 -17.81 14.01 -0.33
N VAL A 413 -18.22 14.50 0.84
CA VAL A 413 -19.37 13.99 1.58
C VAL A 413 -20.42 15.09 1.60
N ASN A 414 -21.62 14.82 1.07
CA ASN A 414 -22.70 15.81 0.97
C ASN A 414 -22.25 17.12 0.30
N GLY A 415 -21.36 17.04 -0.70
CA GLY A 415 -20.81 18.19 -1.42
C GLY A 415 -19.73 18.99 -0.67
N ARG A 416 -19.29 18.56 0.51
CA ARG A 416 -18.23 19.21 1.29
C ARG A 416 -16.89 18.48 1.14
N ALA A 417 -15.81 19.24 1.09
CA ALA A 417 -14.43 18.76 1.00
C ALA A 417 -13.98 18.02 2.27
N PRO A 418 -12.89 17.22 2.21
CA PRO A 418 -12.27 16.63 3.41
C PRO A 418 -12.02 17.67 4.52
N GLY A 419 -12.05 17.22 5.77
CA GLY A 419 -11.89 18.07 6.96
C GLY A 419 -13.18 18.72 7.48
N GLU A 420 -14.30 18.62 6.77
CA GLU A 420 -15.58 19.17 7.23
C GLU A 420 -16.12 18.43 8.46
N HIS A 421 -16.74 19.18 9.37
CA HIS A 421 -17.47 18.67 10.52
C HIS A 421 -18.98 18.82 10.30
N PHE A 422 -19.70 17.71 10.34
CA PHE A 422 -21.16 17.67 10.25
C PHE A 422 -21.80 17.46 11.61
N GLU A 423 -22.89 18.19 11.87
CA GLU A 423 -23.75 17.97 13.02
C GLU A 423 -25.10 17.40 12.56
N LYS A 424 -25.53 16.30 13.20
CA LYS A 424 -26.87 15.73 12.98
C LYS A 424 -27.72 15.94 14.22
N ILE A 425 -29.01 16.23 14.03
CA ILE A 425 -29.96 16.41 15.14
C ILE A 425 -30.43 15.04 15.69
N ASP A 426 -30.83 14.13 14.80
CA ASP A 426 -31.40 12.82 15.15
C ASP A 426 -31.12 11.73 14.09
N GLY A 427 -31.30 10.46 14.45
CA GLY A 427 -31.20 9.34 13.50
C GLY A 427 -29.78 9.12 12.90
N PRO A 428 -29.65 8.19 11.94
CA PRO A 428 -28.40 8.00 11.21
C PRO A 428 -28.05 9.21 10.34
N PHE A 429 -26.77 9.50 10.17
CA PHE A 429 -26.30 10.48 9.19
C PHE A 429 -26.28 9.86 7.79
N ALA A 430 -27.03 10.45 6.86
CA ALA A 430 -26.98 10.06 5.45
C ALA A 430 -25.78 10.74 4.77
N ALA A 431 -24.76 9.95 4.46
CA ALA A 431 -23.55 10.37 3.78
C ALA A 431 -23.66 10.04 2.29
N ARG A 432 -23.87 11.04 1.45
CA ARG A 432 -23.64 10.93 0.01
C ARG A 432 -22.15 11.11 -0.26
N VAL A 433 -21.46 10.02 -0.55
CA VAL A 433 -20.02 10.02 -0.84
C VAL A 433 -19.84 9.91 -2.35
N GLU A 434 -19.22 10.91 -2.95
CA GLU A 434 -19.01 10.95 -4.40
C GLU A 434 -17.67 11.57 -4.77
N GLY A 435 -17.10 11.13 -5.88
CA GLY A 435 -15.77 11.56 -6.27
C GLY A 435 -15.19 10.84 -7.48
N GLU A 436 -13.93 11.16 -7.77
CA GLU A 436 -13.10 10.49 -8.76
C GLU A 436 -11.71 10.20 -8.19
N ILE A 437 -11.09 9.15 -8.72
CA ILE A 437 -9.70 8.80 -8.49
C ILE A 437 -8.99 8.77 -9.84
N ILE A 438 -7.93 9.54 -9.99
CA ILE A 438 -7.09 9.56 -11.19
C ILE A 438 -5.72 9.00 -10.85
N SER A 439 -5.20 8.07 -11.64
CA SER A 439 -3.90 7.47 -11.40
C SER A 439 -3.12 7.19 -12.67
N GLU A 440 -1.80 7.22 -12.56
CA GLU A 440 -0.87 6.90 -13.65
C GLU A 440 -0.99 5.44 -14.10
N GLN A 441 -1.17 4.51 -13.14
CA GLN A 441 -1.38 3.08 -13.39
C GLN A 441 -2.83 2.67 -13.04
N PRO A 442 -3.31 1.50 -13.48
CA PRO A 442 -4.65 1.04 -13.10
C PRO A 442 -4.82 0.97 -11.59
N LEU A 443 -5.88 1.60 -11.07
CA LEU A 443 -6.28 1.47 -9.68
C LEU A 443 -6.77 0.04 -9.41
N THR A 444 -6.35 -0.56 -8.30
CA THR A 444 -6.86 -1.87 -7.89
C THR A 444 -8.25 -1.71 -7.28
N PHE A 445 -8.35 -0.91 -6.21
CA PHE A 445 -9.62 -0.61 -5.53
C PHE A 445 -9.48 0.63 -4.63
N ALA A 446 -10.62 1.15 -4.17
CA ALA A 446 -10.74 2.14 -3.12
C ALA A 446 -11.77 1.70 -2.09
N GLU A 447 -11.74 2.31 -0.92
CA GLU A 447 -12.62 1.99 0.19
C GLU A 447 -13.09 3.27 0.87
N ILE A 448 -14.37 3.29 1.26
CA ILE A 448 -14.91 4.26 2.20
C ILE A 448 -14.80 3.65 3.59
N ILE A 449 -14.06 4.33 4.44
CA ILE A 449 -13.74 3.93 5.81
C ILE A 449 -14.63 4.74 6.77
N HIS A 450 -15.26 4.07 7.73
CA HIS A 450 -15.95 4.70 8.85
C HIS A 450 -15.43 4.10 10.17
N ASN A 451 -14.90 4.95 11.05
CA ASN A 451 -14.35 4.55 12.36
C ASN A 451 -13.37 3.35 12.26
N GLY A 452 -12.46 3.41 11.29
CA GLY A 452 -11.43 2.39 11.04
C GLY A 452 -11.91 1.17 10.24
N ARG A 453 -13.19 1.07 9.92
CA ARG A 453 -13.77 -0.07 9.18
C ARG A 453 -14.10 0.32 7.75
N SER A 454 -13.69 -0.52 6.80
CA SER A 454 -14.18 -0.45 5.42
C SER A 454 -15.66 -0.80 5.38
N ILE A 455 -16.50 0.18 5.02
CA ILE A 455 -17.95 0.03 4.94
C ILE A 455 -18.46 -0.02 3.49
N TYR A 456 -17.60 0.31 2.53
CA TYR A 456 -17.90 0.21 1.11
C TYR A 456 -16.61 0.10 0.30
N THR A 457 -16.59 -0.74 -0.74
CA THR A 457 -15.44 -0.94 -1.64
C THR A 457 -15.82 -0.50 -3.05
N ILE A 458 -14.93 0.27 -3.68
CA ILE A 458 -15.04 0.79 -5.04
C ILE A 458 -13.97 0.09 -5.88
N MET A 459 -14.36 -0.61 -6.93
CA MET A 459 -13.39 -1.22 -7.84
C MET A 459 -12.86 -0.22 -8.85
N GLY A 460 -11.58 -0.35 -9.22
CA GLY A 460 -10.99 0.46 -10.27
C GLY A 460 -11.67 0.20 -11.61
N ARG A 461 -12.50 1.14 -12.07
CA ARG A 461 -13.08 1.10 -13.43
C ARG A 461 -12.02 1.37 -14.49
N ASN A 462 -11.02 2.17 -14.14
CA ASN A 462 -9.82 2.42 -14.93
C ASN A 462 -10.13 2.89 -16.37
N GLU A 463 -11.09 3.81 -16.49
CA GLU A 463 -11.40 4.49 -17.74
C GLU A 463 -10.20 5.33 -18.18
N ARG A 464 -9.81 5.25 -19.46
CA ARG A 464 -8.69 6.05 -19.97
C ARG A 464 -9.10 7.51 -20.11
N THR A 465 -8.26 8.39 -19.60
CA THR A 465 -8.36 9.85 -19.81
C THR A 465 -7.67 10.24 -21.12
N GLU A 466 -7.94 11.45 -21.61
CA GLU A 466 -7.31 12.00 -22.83
C GLU A 466 -5.79 12.08 -22.73
N THR A 467 -5.26 12.27 -21.51
CA THR A 467 -3.82 12.34 -21.23
C THR A 467 -3.19 10.95 -20.98
N GLY A 468 -3.98 9.87 -21.08
CA GLY A 468 -3.50 8.49 -20.95
C GLY A 468 -3.53 7.91 -19.52
N ALA A 469 -3.81 8.73 -18.49
CA ALA A 469 -4.04 8.25 -17.14
C ALA A 469 -5.34 7.44 -17.01
N TYR A 470 -5.54 6.79 -15.87
CA TYR A 470 -6.73 6.01 -15.55
C TYR A 470 -7.62 6.77 -14.56
N ARG A 471 -8.93 6.75 -14.81
CA ARG A 471 -9.96 7.37 -13.98
C ARG A 471 -10.92 6.31 -13.44
N THR A 472 -11.30 6.45 -12.17
CA THR A 472 -12.39 5.72 -11.55
C THR A 472 -13.31 6.71 -10.83
N THR A 473 -14.55 6.86 -11.31
CA THR A 473 -15.58 7.67 -10.66
C THR A 473 -16.47 6.81 -9.77
N PHE A 474 -16.96 7.39 -8.67
CA PHE A 474 -17.88 6.70 -7.78
C PHE A 474 -18.89 7.64 -7.13
N ARG A 475 -20.04 7.08 -6.78
CA ARG A 475 -21.08 7.73 -5.98
C ARG A 475 -21.85 6.65 -5.21
N THR A 476 -22.06 6.87 -3.93
CA THR A 476 -22.83 5.99 -3.07
C THR A 476 -23.48 6.76 -1.93
N GLU A 477 -24.53 6.19 -1.34
CA GLU A 477 -25.21 6.73 -0.17
C GLU A 477 -25.09 5.73 0.98
N LEU A 478 -24.60 6.20 2.11
CA LEU A 478 -24.31 5.37 3.28
C LEU A 478 -24.99 5.97 4.51
N ALA A 479 -25.54 5.13 5.37
CA ALA A 479 -26.12 5.55 6.64
C ALA A 479 -25.12 5.29 7.78
N LEU A 480 -24.66 6.36 8.45
CA LEU A 480 -23.79 6.25 9.61
C LEU A 480 -24.63 6.24 10.88
N PRO A 481 -24.65 5.14 11.65
CA PRO A 481 -25.55 5.01 12.78
C PRO A 481 -25.08 5.75 14.04
N GLU A 482 -23.80 6.16 14.10
CA GLU A 482 -23.10 6.72 15.27
C GLU A 482 -22.15 7.86 14.86
N SER A 483 -21.73 8.67 15.83
CA SER A 483 -20.71 9.70 15.62
C SER A 483 -19.38 9.07 15.25
N GLY A 484 -18.55 9.82 14.53
CA GLY A 484 -17.29 9.28 14.06
C GLY A 484 -16.67 10.10 12.96
N TRP A 485 -15.89 9.39 12.14
CA TRP A 485 -15.22 9.96 11.00
C TRP A 485 -15.35 9.06 9.77
N LEU A 486 -15.36 9.69 8.60
CA LEU A 486 -15.31 9.04 7.29
C LEU A 486 -13.99 9.38 6.60
N ALA A 487 -13.45 8.48 5.81
CA ALA A 487 -12.36 8.77 4.88
C ALA A 487 -12.48 7.92 3.61
N VAL A 488 -11.84 8.36 2.53
CA VAL A 488 -11.64 7.54 1.33
C VAL A 488 -10.17 7.18 1.25
N ARG A 489 -9.87 5.88 1.10
CA ARG A 489 -8.52 5.38 0.81
C ARG A 489 -8.51 4.58 -0.47
N CYS A 490 -7.41 4.57 -1.20
CA CYS A 490 -7.30 3.82 -2.44
C CYS A 490 -5.93 3.18 -2.63
N TRP A 491 -5.89 2.13 -3.45
CA TRP A 491 -4.74 1.25 -3.63
C TRP A 491 -4.46 1.01 -5.11
N GLU A 492 -3.20 1.15 -5.48
CA GLU A 492 -2.64 0.85 -6.79
C GLU A 492 -1.50 -0.15 -6.61
N ASP A 493 -1.71 -1.38 -7.09
CA ASP A 493 -0.68 -2.41 -7.05
C ASP A 493 0.29 -2.24 -8.22
N ARG A 494 1.58 -2.33 -7.93
CA ARG A 494 2.65 -2.25 -8.93
C ARG A 494 3.40 -3.58 -9.00
N ALA A 495 4.20 -3.73 -10.05
CA ALA A 495 5.04 -4.90 -10.24
C ALA A 495 5.95 -5.16 -9.03
N GLN A 496 6.42 -6.40 -8.89
CA GLN A 496 7.33 -6.82 -7.81
C GLN A 496 6.75 -6.62 -6.39
N GLY A 497 5.42 -6.72 -6.25
CA GLY A 497 4.73 -6.62 -4.97
C GLY A 497 4.71 -5.21 -4.37
N ARG A 498 5.08 -4.19 -5.15
CA ARG A 498 5.08 -2.79 -4.72
C ARG A 498 3.67 -2.23 -4.67
N VAL A 499 3.44 -1.25 -3.80
CA VAL A 499 2.11 -0.64 -3.65
C VAL A 499 2.17 0.88 -3.56
N ARG A 500 1.19 1.55 -4.17
CA ARG A 500 0.90 2.98 -3.96
C ARG A 500 -0.50 3.12 -3.39
N TYR A 501 -0.71 4.21 -2.67
CA TYR A 501 -1.99 4.50 -2.05
C TYR A 501 -2.22 6.00 -1.92
N ALA A 502 -3.48 6.35 -1.68
CA ALA A 502 -3.87 7.67 -1.21
C ALA A 502 -4.91 7.56 -0.10
N HIS A 503 -5.02 8.61 0.71
CA HIS A 503 -5.97 8.71 1.82
C HIS A 503 -6.40 10.16 1.99
N THR A 504 -7.71 10.42 2.01
CA THR A 504 -8.23 11.78 2.32
C THR A 504 -8.04 12.09 3.80
N ALA A 505 -7.96 13.36 4.16
CA ALA A 505 -8.26 13.73 5.55
C ALA A 505 -9.69 13.29 5.93
N PRO A 506 -9.96 13.05 7.23
CA PRO A 506 -11.28 12.61 7.67
C PRO A 506 -12.32 13.71 7.55
N TRP A 507 -13.55 13.34 7.18
CA TRP A 507 -14.75 14.09 7.54
C TRP A 507 -15.20 13.65 8.91
N HIS A 508 -15.72 14.56 9.73
CA HIS A 508 -16.22 14.24 11.07
C HIS A 508 -17.73 14.39 11.14
N VAL A 509 -18.39 13.50 11.88
CA VAL A 509 -19.84 13.50 12.08
C VAL A 509 -20.16 13.40 13.56
N SER A 510 -20.95 14.34 14.07
CA SER A 510 -21.45 14.35 15.44
C SER A 510 -22.95 14.02 15.47
N ILE A 511 -23.31 12.96 16.20
CA ILE A 511 -24.68 12.50 16.42
C ILE A 511 -24.95 12.46 17.94
N PRO A 512 -25.87 13.30 18.46
CA PRO A 512 -26.24 13.35 19.86
C PRO A 512 -26.61 11.98 20.44
N GLY A 513 -26.12 11.69 21.64
CA GLY A 513 -26.37 10.42 22.34
C GLY A 513 -25.64 9.20 21.77
N LYS A 514 -24.92 9.33 20.66
CA LYS A 514 -24.19 8.23 20.01
C LYS A 514 -22.72 8.61 19.78
N PRO A 515 -21.92 8.81 20.84
CA PRO A 515 -20.56 9.31 20.72
C PRO A 515 -19.63 8.29 20.05
N LEU A 516 -18.55 8.77 19.45
CA LEU A 516 -17.43 7.93 19.01
C LEU A 516 -16.81 7.23 20.23
N LYS A 517 -16.68 5.92 20.12
CA LYS A 517 -16.07 5.03 21.11
C LYS A 517 -15.09 4.09 20.41
N PRO A 518 -13.82 4.01 20.85
CA PRO A 518 -12.89 3.03 20.32
C PRO A 518 -13.31 1.60 20.69
N LEU A 519 -12.81 0.62 19.93
CA LEU A 519 -12.83 -0.78 20.35
C LEU A 519 -11.97 -0.95 21.60
N ALA A 520 -12.30 -1.96 22.42
CA ALA A 520 -11.47 -2.33 23.56
C ALA A 520 -10.01 -2.61 23.13
N ALA A 521 -9.82 -3.39 22.06
CA ALA A 521 -8.50 -3.72 21.53
C ALA A 521 -7.70 -2.48 21.05
N GLU A 522 -8.36 -1.47 20.47
CA GLU A 522 -7.71 -0.21 20.06
C GLU A 522 -7.22 0.57 21.28
N ARG A 523 -8.10 0.77 22.26
CA ARG A 523 -7.76 1.47 23.51
C ARG A 523 -6.65 0.74 24.26
N ASP A 524 -6.79 -0.57 24.42
CA ASP A 524 -5.87 -1.39 25.22
C ASP A 524 -4.49 -1.44 24.56
N TYR A 525 -4.43 -1.47 23.22
CA TYR A 525 -3.16 -1.33 22.48
C TYR A 525 -2.44 -0.01 22.79
N LEU A 526 -3.15 1.14 22.71
CA LEU A 526 -2.55 2.45 23.00
C LEU A 526 -2.12 2.55 24.47
N VAL A 527 -2.94 2.05 25.39
CA VAL A 527 -2.63 1.95 26.82
C VAL A 527 -1.35 1.14 27.05
N ASP A 528 -1.21 -0.01 26.40
CA ASP A 528 -0.06 -0.88 26.57
C ASP A 528 1.20 -0.28 25.95
N ARG A 529 1.10 0.41 24.80
CA ARG A 529 2.21 1.20 24.24
C ARG A 529 2.73 2.23 25.24
N VAL A 530 1.84 3.01 25.88
CA VAL A 530 2.24 4.00 26.89
C VAL A 530 2.83 3.33 28.13
N LYS A 531 2.25 2.23 28.63
CA LYS A 531 2.79 1.51 29.80
C LYS A 531 4.18 0.93 29.55
N ILE A 532 4.39 0.32 28.39
CA ILE A 532 5.69 -0.24 28.00
C ILE A 532 6.74 0.85 28.04
N GLU A 533 6.44 2.01 27.44
CA GLU A 533 7.40 3.10 27.38
C GLU A 533 7.61 3.79 28.73
N LEU A 534 6.54 4.03 29.50
CA LEU A 534 6.62 4.52 30.87
C LEU A 534 7.56 3.66 31.72
N ASN A 535 7.45 2.34 31.62
CA ASN A 535 8.32 1.43 32.36
C ASN A 535 9.77 1.48 31.87
N ARG A 536 10.02 1.63 30.57
CA ARG A 536 11.36 1.74 29.99
C ARG A 536 12.07 3.04 30.42
N SER A 537 11.29 4.10 30.66
CA SER A 537 11.80 5.46 30.90
C SER A 537 11.77 5.91 32.37
N ARG A 538 11.14 5.14 33.27
CA ARG A 538 10.89 5.50 34.69
C ARG A 538 12.14 5.94 35.46
N ASP A 539 13.25 5.23 35.31
CA ASP A 539 14.48 5.51 36.07
C ASP A 539 15.44 6.46 35.34
N LEU A 540 15.04 6.98 34.17
CA LEU A 540 15.87 7.81 33.29
C LEU A 540 15.35 9.25 33.15
N LEU A 541 14.04 9.42 33.15
CA LEU A 541 13.39 10.71 32.96
C LEU A 541 13.01 11.34 34.31
N PRO A 542 13.01 12.68 34.42
CA PRO A 542 12.58 13.37 35.63
C PRO A 542 11.08 13.16 35.88
N ASP A 543 10.65 13.31 37.14
CA ASP A 543 9.25 13.10 37.55
C ASP A 543 8.25 13.90 36.72
N GLU A 544 8.60 15.10 36.27
CA GLU A 544 7.72 15.91 35.42
C GLU A 544 7.46 15.27 34.06
N ALA A 545 8.47 14.67 33.42
CA ALA A 545 8.30 13.94 32.19
C ALA A 545 7.53 12.63 32.41
N ILE A 546 7.77 11.95 33.55
CA ILE A 546 7.01 10.76 33.93
C ILE A 546 5.52 11.06 34.13
N ARG A 547 5.17 12.24 34.67
CA ARG A 547 3.77 12.68 34.79
C ARG A 547 3.07 12.78 33.44
N GLU A 548 3.74 13.20 32.37
CA GLU A 548 3.12 13.25 31.03
C GLU A 548 2.76 11.85 30.51
N TYR A 549 3.57 10.83 30.77
CA TYR A 549 3.19 9.44 30.48
C TYR A 549 1.96 8.99 31.28
N GLN A 550 1.87 9.38 32.55
CA GLN A 550 0.71 9.07 33.40
C GLN A 550 -0.55 9.78 32.91
N ASP A 551 -0.42 11.03 32.46
CA ASP A 551 -1.53 11.81 31.90
C ASP A 551 -2.05 11.17 30.59
N ALA A 552 -1.15 10.73 29.70
CA ALA A 552 -1.55 10.00 28.50
C ALA A 552 -2.26 8.67 28.83
N LEU A 553 -1.74 7.95 29.81
CA LEU A 553 -2.35 6.69 30.27
C LEU A 553 -3.75 6.93 30.83
N ALA A 554 -3.91 7.94 31.69
CA ALA A 554 -5.20 8.34 32.25
C ALA A 554 -6.19 8.76 31.16
N TYR A 555 -5.72 9.50 30.15
CA TYR A 555 -6.53 9.88 29.00
C TYR A 555 -7.13 8.65 28.29
N TYR A 556 -6.29 7.70 27.84
CA TYR A 556 -6.79 6.53 27.10
C TYR A 556 -7.66 5.62 27.97
N GLN A 557 -7.27 5.38 29.23
CA GLN A 557 -8.06 4.55 30.15
C GLN A 557 -9.43 5.13 30.48
N GLY A 558 -9.55 6.46 30.48
CA GLY A 558 -10.81 7.17 30.72
C GLY A 558 -11.80 7.12 29.54
N LEU A 559 -11.40 6.64 28.36
CA LEU A 559 -12.27 6.60 27.19
C LEU A 559 -13.32 5.48 27.29
N PRO A 560 -14.61 5.78 27.04
CA PRO A 560 -15.64 4.75 26.95
C PRO A 560 -15.44 3.89 25.71
N ILE A 561 -15.57 2.57 25.85
CA ILE A 561 -15.39 1.61 24.75
C ILE A 561 -16.71 1.21 24.10
N ARG A 562 -16.65 0.83 22.82
CA ARG A 562 -17.73 0.12 22.14
C ARG A 562 -17.59 -1.37 22.46
N GLU A 563 -18.65 -2.00 22.97
CA GLU A 563 -18.70 -3.46 23.04
C GLU A 563 -18.70 -4.01 21.61
N GLU A 564 -17.79 -4.93 21.31
CA GLU A 564 -17.88 -5.66 20.05
C GLU A 564 -19.23 -6.37 20.01
N ALA A 565 -19.99 -6.18 18.93
CA ALA A 565 -21.12 -7.05 18.69
C ALA A 565 -20.55 -8.48 18.69
N PRO A 566 -21.05 -9.40 19.54
CA PRO A 566 -20.61 -10.78 19.49
C PRO A 566 -20.75 -11.22 18.03
N GLN A 567 -19.70 -11.82 17.46
CA GLN A 567 -19.88 -12.56 16.22
C GLN A 567 -21.07 -13.46 16.46
N ALA A 568 -22.17 -13.23 15.72
CA ALA A 568 -23.39 -13.99 15.93
C ALA A 568 -22.97 -15.46 15.90
N PRO A 569 -23.25 -16.26 16.96
CA PRO A 569 -22.89 -17.66 16.93
C PRO A 569 -23.46 -18.21 15.63
N HIS A 570 -22.59 -18.73 14.77
CA HIS A 570 -23.04 -19.43 13.57
C HIS A 570 -23.93 -20.56 14.07
N ARG A 571 -25.25 -20.35 14.05
CA ARG A 571 -26.20 -21.43 14.29
C ARG A 571 -25.82 -22.50 13.29
N ALA A 572 -25.41 -23.64 13.80
CA ALA A 572 -25.29 -24.84 13.01
C ALA A 572 -26.56 -24.92 12.15
N PRO A 573 -26.46 -25.03 10.81
CA PRO A 573 -27.63 -25.44 10.05
C PRO A 573 -28.07 -26.76 10.68
N ALA A 574 -29.29 -26.79 11.24
CA ALA A 574 -29.86 -27.99 11.83
C ALA A 574 -29.88 -29.06 10.74
N GLU A 575 -28.96 -30.05 10.82
CA GLU A 575 -28.70 -31.10 9.81
C GLU A 575 -29.79 -31.21 8.74
N PRO A 576 -29.63 -30.55 7.59
CA PRO A 576 -30.51 -30.85 6.48
C PRO A 576 -29.65 -31.22 5.28
N PHE A 577 -30.10 -32.21 4.52
CA PHE A 577 -29.62 -32.52 3.17
C PHE A 577 -28.45 -33.53 3.06
N GLY A 578 -28.76 -34.79 3.35
CA GLY A 578 -28.31 -35.96 2.55
C GLY A 578 -26.87 -35.88 2.01
N TRP A 579 -25.90 -36.06 2.90
CA TRP A 579 -24.51 -36.30 2.56
C TRP A 579 -24.36 -37.49 1.59
N VAL A 580 -23.50 -37.38 0.56
CA VAL A 580 -23.16 -38.51 -0.35
C VAL A 580 -21.81 -39.15 0.02
N GLY A 581 -21.30 -38.87 1.23
CA GLY A 581 -19.94 -39.24 1.61
C GLY A 581 -19.76 -40.73 1.87
N VAL A 582 -18.66 -41.29 1.34
CA VAL A 582 -18.08 -42.55 1.82
C VAL A 582 -17.26 -42.24 3.08
N ALA A 583 -17.42 -43.04 4.14
CA ALA A 583 -16.69 -42.84 5.40
C ALA A 583 -15.16 -42.75 5.19
N GLY A 584 -14.51 -41.80 5.88
CA GLY A 584 -13.06 -41.59 5.79
C GLY A 584 -12.58 -40.77 4.58
N ARG A 585 -13.48 -40.07 3.87
CA ARG A 585 -13.16 -39.16 2.76
C ARG A 585 -13.60 -37.72 3.07
N VAL A 586 -13.03 -36.75 2.33
CA VAL A 586 -13.53 -35.37 2.29
C VAL A 586 -15.01 -35.39 1.93
N LYS A 587 -15.82 -34.56 2.59
CA LYS A 587 -17.26 -34.55 2.33
C LYS A 587 -17.60 -33.53 1.24
N ILE A 588 -18.44 -33.93 0.29
CA ILE A 588 -18.94 -33.07 -0.80
C ILE A 588 -20.46 -33.11 -0.90
N ALA A 589 -21.06 -32.02 -1.36
CA ALA A 589 -22.49 -31.93 -1.67
C ALA A 589 -22.77 -30.87 -2.75
N PRO A 590 -23.81 -31.02 -3.58
CA PRO A 590 -24.30 -29.92 -4.42
C PRO A 590 -24.61 -28.67 -3.56
N TYR A 591 -24.12 -27.49 -3.96
CA TYR A 591 -24.27 -26.25 -3.17
C TYR A 591 -25.76 -25.91 -2.98
N PRO A 592 -26.28 -25.60 -1.77
CA PRO A 592 -27.71 -25.33 -1.58
C PRO A 592 -28.13 -24.06 -2.32
N GLY A 593 -29.16 -24.16 -3.18
CA GLY A 593 -29.76 -22.98 -3.82
C GLY A 593 -30.33 -21.99 -2.81
N GLY A 594 -30.52 -20.73 -3.22
CA GLY A 594 -31.09 -19.68 -2.35
C GLY A 594 -30.09 -18.96 -1.43
N ARG A 595 -28.79 -19.26 -1.55
CA ARG A 595 -27.70 -18.51 -0.89
C ARG A 595 -26.68 -18.03 -1.92
N HIS A 596 -26.11 -16.86 -1.69
CA HIS A 596 -25.03 -16.36 -2.55
C HIS A 596 -23.69 -17.04 -2.16
N PRO A 597 -22.94 -17.63 -3.11
CA PRO A 597 -21.71 -18.37 -2.79
C PRO A 597 -20.53 -17.46 -2.41
N ARG A 598 -20.59 -16.16 -2.75
CA ARG A 598 -19.59 -15.13 -2.39
C ARG A 598 -20.00 -14.25 -1.20
N ILE A 599 -19.01 -13.68 -0.53
CA ILE A 599 -19.13 -12.44 0.27
C ILE A 599 -18.29 -11.37 -0.41
N GLY A 600 -18.81 -10.15 -0.48
CA GLY A 600 -18.23 -9.11 -1.32
C GLY A 600 -18.56 -9.24 -2.79
N PHE A 601 -18.55 -8.09 -3.48
CA PHE A 601 -18.74 -7.96 -4.93
C PHE A 601 -19.90 -8.80 -5.50
N LEU A 602 -21.08 -8.66 -4.89
CA LEU A 602 -22.28 -9.44 -5.24
C LEU A 602 -22.80 -9.09 -6.65
N GLU A 603 -22.62 -7.84 -7.07
CA GLU A 603 -23.01 -7.36 -8.41
C GLU A 603 -22.24 -8.07 -9.54
N GLY A 604 -21.06 -8.63 -9.25
CA GLY A 604 -20.26 -9.39 -10.21
C GLY A 604 -20.61 -10.88 -10.31
N ALA A 605 -21.71 -11.32 -9.69
CA ALA A 605 -22.25 -12.68 -9.83
C ALA A 605 -23.76 -12.73 -9.53
N LEU A 606 -24.58 -11.97 -10.28
CA LEU A 606 -26.03 -12.00 -10.08
C LEU A 606 -26.59 -13.39 -10.46
N ASN A 607 -27.65 -13.83 -9.77
CA ASN A 607 -28.35 -15.10 -10.05
C ASN A 607 -27.40 -16.30 -10.30
N PRO A 608 -26.55 -16.66 -9.33
CA PRO A 608 -25.58 -17.74 -9.49
C PRO A 608 -26.27 -19.06 -9.80
N GLN A 609 -25.82 -19.71 -10.88
CA GLN A 609 -26.32 -20.99 -11.34
C GLN A 609 -25.82 -22.10 -10.41
N ARG A 610 -26.74 -22.95 -9.96
CA ARG A 610 -26.47 -24.00 -8.98
C ARG A 610 -25.76 -25.21 -9.61
N GLU A 611 -26.02 -25.49 -10.88
CA GLU A 611 -25.62 -26.74 -11.53
C GLU A 611 -24.12 -26.97 -11.69
N THR A 612 -23.29 -25.96 -11.47
CA THR A 612 -21.82 -26.05 -11.52
C THR A 612 -21.16 -25.92 -10.15
N LYS A 613 -21.96 -25.74 -9.07
CA LYS A 613 -21.44 -25.41 -7.73
C LYS A 613 -21.51 -26.60 -6.78
N VAL A 614 -20.36 -26.95 -6.21
CA VAL A 614 -20.19 -28.02 -5.24
C VAL A 614 -19.64 -27.45 -3.94
N THR A 615 -20.31 -27.75 -2.82
CA THR A 615 -19.78 -27.54 -1.48
C THR A 615 -18.76 -28.62 -1.18
N VAL A 616 -17.55 -28.23 -0.78
CA VAL A 616 -16.51 -29.13 -0.27
C VAL A 616 -16.18 -28.71 1.16
N PHE A 617 -16.36 -29.63 2.11
CA PHE A 617 -16.15 -29.35 3.53
C PHE A 617 -14.68 -29.51 3.91
N THR A 618 -14.20 -28.64 4.79
CA THR A 618 -12.83 -28.74 5.29
C THR A 618 -12.68 -29.95 6.22
N PRO A 619 -11.51 -30.61 6.26
CA PRO A 619 -11.32 -31.80 7.10
C PRO A 619 -11.17 -31.46 8.59
N TRP A 620 -10.81 -30.23 8.94
CA TRP A 620 -10.54 -29.80 10.32
C TRP A 620 -11.75 -29.18 11.03
N ASP A 621 -12.73 -28.66 10.29
CA ASP A 621 -13.95 -28.08 10.86
C ASP A 621 -15.18 -28.56 10.08
N PRO A 622 -16.09 -29.32 10.72
CA PRO A 622 -17.26 -29.90 10.07
C PRO A 622 -18.30 -28.86 9.63
N THR A 623 -18.20 -27.61 10.08
CA THR A 623 -19.08 -26.50 9.71
C THR A 623 -18.49 -25.59 8.63
N SER A 624 -17.19 -25.73 8.36
CA SER A 624 -16.43 -24.90 7.42
C SER A 624 -16.35 -25.56 6.04
N TYR A 625 -16.55 -24.78 4.99
CA TYR A 625 -16.62 -25.28 3.62
C TYR A 625 -16.19 -24.24 2.58
N VAL A 626 -15.74 -24.72 1.43
CA VAL A 626 -15.57 -23.91 0.21
C VAL A 626 -16.65 -24.26 -0.80
N VAL A 627 -16.90 -23.34 -1.72
CA VAL A 627 -17.78 -23.57 -2.88
C VAL A 627 -16.92 -23.59 -4.13
N VAL A 628 -16.87 -24.74 -4.79
CA VAL A 628 -16.15 -24.94 -6.05
C VAL A 628 -17.12 -24.76 -7.21
N ASP A 629 -16.81 -23.83 -8.11
CA ASP A 629 -17.54 -23.56 -9.34
C ASP A 629 -16.77 -24.16 -10.53
N VAL A 630 -17.28 -25.28 -11.06
CA VAL A 630 -16.60 -26.12 -12.06
C VAL A 630 -17.53 -26.48 -13.23
N PRO A 631 -17.47 -25.77 -14.37
CA PRO A 631 -16.75 -24.50 -14.59
C PRO A 631 -17.59 -23.27 -14.21
N GLU A 632 -16.93 -22.18 -13.82
CA GLU A 632 -17.57 -20.85 -13.67
C GLU A 632 -17.84 -20.22 -15.05
N ALA A 633 -16.89 -20.32 -15.98
CA ALA A 633 -17.04 -19.75 -17.32
C ALA A 633 -16.24 -20.52 -18.38
N ILE A 634 -16.73 -20.44 -19.63
CA ILE A 634 -16.14 -21.08 -20.82
C ILE A 634 -16.07 -20.04 -21.93
N TRP A 635 -14.87 -19.80 -22.47
CA TRP A 635 -14.64 -19.01 -23.68
C TRP A 635 -14.20 -19.92 -24.83
N SER A 636 -14.45 -19.46 -26.04
CA SER A 636 -13.91 -20.00 -27.29
C SER A 636 -13.73 -18.87 -28.29
N ASN A 637 -13.27 -19.19 -29.50
CA ASN A 637 -13.32 -18.32 -30.67
C ASN A 637 -14.72 -17.75 -30.99
N LEU A 638 -15.78 -18.31 -30.42
CA LEU A 638 -17.14 -17.78 -30.55
C LEU A 638 -17.47 -16.66 -29.54
N GLY A 639 -16.62 -16.45 -28.53
CA GLY A 639 -16.84 -15.55 -27.39
C GLY A 639 -17.13 -16.30 -26.08
N LEU A 640 -17.71 -15.59 -25.11
CA LEU A 640 -18.15 -16.17 -23.83
C LEU A 640 -19.30 -17.15 -24.08
N THR A 641 -18.98 -18.44 -24.09
CA THR A 641 -19.86 -19.53 -24.49
C THR A 641 -20.73 -20.01 -23.32
N TYR A 642 -20.27 -19.89 -22.08
CA TYR A 642 -21.06 -20.18 -20.89
C TYR A 642 -20.54 -19.36 -19.69
N LEU A 643 -21.46 -18.95 -18.82
CA LEU A 643 -21.17 -18.28 -17.56
C LEU A 643 -22.16 -18.75 -16.47
N ALA A 644 -21.65 -19.10 -15.30
CA ALA A 644 -22.40 -19.69 -14.20
C ALA A 644 -23.11 -18.66 -13.30
N HIS A 645 -23.33 -17.45 -13.81
CA HIS A 645 -24.05 -16.33 -13.20
C HIS A 645 -24.33 -15.24 -14.26
N THR A 646 -25.18 -14.28 -13.95
CA THR A 646 -25.57 -13.21 -14.87
C THR A 646 -24.90 -11.90 -14.43
N HIS A 647 -23.98 -11.37 -15.23
CA HIS A 647 -23.40 -10.02 -15.04
C HIS A 647 -22.63 -9.55 -16.29
N ILE A 648 -22.25 -10.50 -17.16
CA ILE A 648 -21.69 -10.28 -18.49
C ILE A 648 -22.53 -11.10 -19.47
N ASP A 649 -22.90 -10.50 -20.61
CA ASP A 649 -23.66 -11.17 -21.64
C ASP A 649 -22.82 -12.27 -22.32
N THR A 650 -23.36 -13.49 -22.34
CA THR A 650 -22.84 -14.59 -23.16
C THR A 650 -23.33 -14.47 -24.60
N ILE A 651 -22.82 -15.32 -25.49
CA ILE A 651 -23.34 -15.45 -26.87
C ILE A 651 -24.83 -15.83 -26.92
N TRP A 652 -25.38 -16.38 -25.83
CA TRP A 652 -26.79 -16.75 -25.71
C TRP A 652 -27.65 -15.57 -25.29
N ASP A 653 -27.17 -14.75 -24.35
CA ASP A 653 -27.86 -13.54 -23.90
C ASP A 653 -28.00 -12.54 -25.05
N THR A 654 -26.94 -12.39 -25.85
CA THR A 654 -26.96 -11.59 -27.08
C THR A 654 -28.03 -12.07 -28.08
N ARG A 655 -28.32 -13.38 -28.09
CA ARG A 655 -29.36 -14.02 -28.92
C ARG A 655 -30.71 -14.15 -28.22
N LYS A 656 -30.83 -13.61 -26.99
CA LYS A 656 -32.03 -13.71 -26.14
C LYS A 656 -32.47 -15.16 -25.88
N VAL A 657 -31.51 -16.07 -25.74
CA VAL A 657 -31.76 -17.49 -25.43
C VAL A 657 -31.48 -17.75 -23.95
N THR A 658 -32.53 -18.07 -23.20
CA THR A 658 -32.41 -18.48 -21.79
C THR A 658 -32.02 -19.95 -21.70
N LEU A 659 -30.93 -20.24 -21.00
CA LEU A 659 -30.51 -21.61 -20.72
C LEU A 659 -31.32 -22.21 -19.55
N PRO A 660 -31.76 -23.49 -19.62
CA PRO A 660 -32.51 -24.11 -18.53
C PRO A 660 -31.60 -24.33 -17.31
N GLN A 661 -32.16 -24.23 -16.11
CA GLN A 661 -31.47 -24.65 -14.89
C GLN A 661 -31.32 -26.17 -14.85
N LEU A 662 -30.17 -26.65 -14.39
CA LEU A 662 -29.86 -28.07 -14.30
C LEU A 662 -29.47 -28.42 -12.86
N GLU A 663 -29.13 -29.69 -12.63
CA GLU A 663 -28.76 -30.16 -11.30
C GLU A 663 -27.68 -31.24 -11.35
N TRP A 664 -26.94 -31.39 -10.25
CA TRP A 664 -25.97 -32.46 -10.08
C TRP A 664 -26.65 -33.82 -9.89
N THR A 665 -26.21 -34.82 -10.65
CA THR A 665 -26.53 -36.23 -10.43
C THR A 665 -25.60 -36.79 -9.36
N ARG A 666 -26.17 -37.48 -8.36
CA ARG A 666 -25.44 -38.16 -7.28
C ARG A 666 -25.25 -39.63 -7.63
N HIS A 667 -24.07 -40.18 -7.36
CA HIS A 667 -23.75 -41.58 -7.62
C HIS A 667 -23.51 -42.38 -6.31
N PRO A 668 -23.76 -43.70 -6.31
CA PRO A 668 -23.51 -44.55 -5.14
C PRO A 668 -22.05 -44.58 -4.67
N ASP A 669 -21.08 -44.30 -5.55
CA ASP A 669 -19.65 -44.22 -5.24
C ASP A 669 -19.24 -42.93 -4.51
N GLY A 670 -20.22 -42.05 -4.24
CA GLY A 670 -20.03 -40.75 -3.60
C GLY A 670 -19.64 -39.62 -4.55
N SER A 671 -19.57 -39.88 -5.86
CA SER A 671 -19.26 -38.85 -6.85
C SER A 671 -20.49 -38.04 -7.27
N LEU A 672 -20.23 -36.82 -7.76
CA LEU A 672 -21.22 -35.93 -8.37
C LEU A 672 -20.88 -35.75 -9.84
N THR A 673 -21.88 -35.79 -10.72
CA THR A 673 -21.70 -35.45 -12.14
C THR A 673 -22.76 -34.47 -12.63
N ASN A 674 -22.37 -33.55 -13.50
CA ASN A 674 -23.32 -32.73 -14.26
C ASN A 674 -23.05 -32.87 -15.78
N LYS A 675 -24.03 -32.44 -16.58
CA LYS A 675 -23.92 -32.39 -18.04
C LYS A 675 -24.81 -31.30 -18.58
N ARG A 676 -24.27 -30.43 -19.42
CA ARG A 676 -25.01 -29.39 -20.15
C ARG A 676 -24.78 -29.55 -21.66
N ARG A 677 -25.85 -29.42 -22.44
CA ARG A 677 -25.79 -29.23 -23.89
C ARG A 677 -26.29 -27.82 -24.20
N LEU A 678 -25.49 -27.05 -24.93
CA LEU A 678 -25.79 -25.70 -25.38
C LEU A 678 -26.54 -25.72 -26.72
N PRO A 679 -27.25 -24.64 -27.09
CA PRO A 679 -28.08 -24.59 -28.30
C PRO A 679 -27.33 -24.85 -29.61
N ASN A 680 -26.05 -24.51 -29.72
CA ASN A 680 -25.23 -24.80 -30.90
C ASN A 680 -24.63 -26.22 -30.93
N GLY A 681 -25.02 -27.10 -30.01
CA GLY A 681 -24.56 -28.49 -29.98
C GLY A 681 -23.32 -28.73 -29.11
N ILE A 682 -22.59 -27.69 -28.68
CA ILE A 682 -21.51 -27.83 -27.69
C ILE A 682 -22.07 -28.50 -26.44
N ALA A 683 -21.37 -29.49 -25.91
CA ALA A 683 -21.74 -30.14 -24.66
C ALA A 683 -20.55 -30.18 -23.70
N PHE A 684 -20.79 -29.97 -22.42
CA PHE A 684 -19.74 -30.08 -21.40
C PHE A 684 -20.31 -30.69 -20.12
N GLY A 685 -19.42 -31.12 -19.24
CA GLY A 685 -19.80 -31.63 -17.93
C GLY A 685 -18.58 -31.86 -17.04
N ALA A 686 -18.85 -32.03 -15.76
CA ALA A 686 -17.86 -32.25 -14.73
C ALA A 686 -18.21 -33.50 -13.91
N LYS A 687 -17.18 -34.21 -13.43
CA LYS A 687 -17.27 -35.23 -12.38
C LYS A 687 -16.43 -34.76 -11.20
N VAL A 688 -17.00 -34.79 -10.00
CA VAL A 688 -16.33 -34.46 -8.74
C VAL A 688 -16.31 -35.71 -7.86
N LEU A 689 -15.10 -36.15 -7.49
CA LEU A 689 -14.87 -37.36 -6.71
C LEU A 689 -14.06 -37.01 -5.45
N ALA A 690 -14.61 -37.32 -4.28
CA ALA A 690 -13.91 -37.12 -3.03
C ALA A 690 -12.97 -38.29 -2.71
N HIS A 691 -11.77 -37.96 -2.23
CA HIS A 691 -10.74 -38.86 -1.69
C HIS A 691 -10.48 -38.56 -0.21
N LYS A 692 -9.51 -39.25 0.41
CA LYS A 692 -9.19 -39.07 1.84
C LYS A 692 -8.70 -37.65 2.17
N THR A 693 -7.82 -37.10 1.32
CA THR A 693 -7.10 -35.85 1.58
C THR A 693 -7.44 -34.73 0.59
N HIS A 694 -8.21 -35.03 -0.46
CA HIS A 694 -8.47 -34.11 -1.55
C HIS A 694 -9.77 -34.44 -2.29
N VAL A 695 -10.14 -33.57 -3.22
CA VAL A 695 -11.18 -33.79 -4.22
C VAL A 695 -10.53 -33.77 -5.60
N GLU A 696 -10.82 -34.80 -6.41
CA GLU A 696 -10.48 -34.84 -7.83
C GLU A 696 -11.68 -34.35 -8.65
N MET A 697 -11.41 -33.51 -9.64
CA MET A 697 -12.39 -32.95 -10.56
C MET A 697 -11.96 -33.29 -11.99
N THR A 698 -12.90 -33.76 -12.80
CA THR A 698 -12.71 -33.97 -14.23
C THR A 698 -13.68 -33.09 -14.97
N LEU A 699 -13.21 -32.27 -15.90
CA LEU A 699 -14.03 -31.47 -16.80
C LEU A 699 -13.87 -32.01 -18.23
N TRP A 700 -14.96 -32.16 -18.97
CA TRP A 700 -14.93 -32.54 -20.38
C TRP A 700 -15.77 -31.58 -21.21
N LEU A 701 -15.34 -31.37 -22.46
CA LEU A 701 -16.04 -30.54 -23.45
C LEU A 701 -16.04 -31.26 -24.80
N LYS A 702 -17.22 -31.40 -25.41
CA LYS A 702 -17.45 -31.94 -26.74
C LYS A 702 -17.86 -30.83 -27.69
N ASN A 703 -17.12 -30.68 -28.79
CA ASN A 703 -17.50 -29.81 -29.88
C ASN A 703 -18.63 -30.46 -30.69
N GLY A 704 -19.85 -29.93 -30.59
CA GLY A 704 -20.98 -30.34 -31.40
C GLY A 704 -21.33 -29.37 -32.52
N THR A 705 -20.45 -28.40 -32.80
CA THR A 705 -20.59 -27.45 -33.92
C THR A 705 -19.99 -28.03 -35.20
N ASP A 706 -20.15 -27.33 -36.31
CA ASP A 706 -19.60 -27.65 -37.63
C ASP A 706 -18.21 -27.06 -37.91
N GLN A 707 -17.66 -26.26 -36.98
CA GLN A 707 -16.33 -25.67 -37.08
C GLN A 707 -15.43 -26.08 -35.91
N THR A 708 -14.11 -25.99 -36.09
CA THR A 708 -13.15 -26.21 -35.00
C THR A 708 -13.34 -25.13 -33.94
N LEU A 709 -13.41 -25.55 -32.67
CA LEU A 709 -13.38 -24.63 -31.54
C LEU A 709 -11.93 -24.40 -31.13
N THR A 710 -11.53 -23.13 -31.09
CA THR A 710 -10.20 -22.71 -30.66
C THR A 710 -10.31 -21.73 -29.48
N ASP A 711 -9.19 -21.41 -28.84
CA ASP A 711 -9.15 -20.49 -27.68
C ASP A 711 -10.08 -20.95 -26.52
N LEU A 712 -10.13 -22.26 -26.26
CA LEU A 712 -11.03 -22.90 -25.30
C LEU A 712 -10.59 -22.70 -23.84
N ARG A 713 -10.70 -21.47 -23.35
CA ARG A 713 -10.32 -21.07 -21.99
C ARG A 713 -11.42 -21.36 -20.99
N ILE A 714 -11.04 -21.89 -19.82
CA ILE A 714 -11.97 -22.24 -18.74
C ILE A 714 -11.59 -21.46 -17.48
N GLN A 715 -12.59 -20.90 -16.82
CA GLN A 715 -12.44 -20.35 -15.48
C GLN A 715 -13.06 -21.29 -14.45
N ASN A 716 -12.26 -21.66 -13.44
CA ASN A 716 -12.70 -22.44 -12.29
C ASN A 716 -12.45 -21.62 -11.02
N CYS A 717 -13.42 -21.57 -10.11
CA CYS A 717 -13.34 -20.73 -8.91
C CYS A 717 -13.55 -21.54 -7.64
N VAL A 718 -12.69 -21.35 -6.66
CA VAL A 718 -12.88 -21.86 -5.30
C VAL A 718 -13.20 -20.68 -4.39
N MET A 719 -14.46 -20.54 -4.01
CA MET A 719 -14.96 -19.47 -3.14
C MET A 719 -14.86 -19.88 -1.66
N LEU A 720 -14.20 -19.03 -0.89
CA LEU A 720 -13.75 -19.26 0.50
C LEU A 720 -14.65 -18.58 1.54
N LYS A 721 -15.81 -18.04 1.14
CA LYS A 721 -16.78 -17.40 2.03
C LYS A 721 -17.09 -18.25 3.27
N GLY A 722 -17.35 -19.53 3.05
CA GLY A 722 -17.76 -20.47 4.10
C GLY A 722 -16.60 -21.10 4.84
N ALA A 723 -15.36 -20.77 4.47
CA ALA A 723 -14.16 -21.35 5.06
C ALA A 723 -13.66 -20.42 6.18
N VAL A 724 -13.91 -20.83 7.42
CA VAL A 724 -13.53 -20.06 8.62
C VAL A 724 -12.03 -19.79 8.61
N GLY A 725 -11.64 -18.51 8.70
CA GLY A 725 -10.24 -18.07 8.66
C GLY A 725 -9.64 -17.93 7.26
N PHE A 726 -10.41 -18.14 6.18
CA PHE A 726 -9.93 -18.00 4.79
C PHE A 726 -10.66 -16.90 4.01
N ASN A 727 -11.70 -16.32 4.60
CA ASN A 727 -12.70 -15.46 3.98
C ASN A 727 -12.26 -13.99 3.82
N ALA A 728 -10.95 -13.71 3.89
CA ALA A 728 -10.38 -12.38 3.71
C ALA A 728 -10.71 -11.82 2.31
N GLN A 729 -11.34 -10.65 2.29
CA GLN A 729 -11.60 -9.84 1.09
C GLN A 729 -10.38 -8.99 0.74
N SER A 730 -9.25 -9.68 0.55
CA SER A 730 -8.04 -9.15 -0.08
C SER A 730 -7.18 -10.32 -0.58
N ASN A 731 -6.05 -10.01 -1.23
CA ASN A 731 -5.09 -11.03 -1.63
C ASN A 731 -4.03 -11.35 -0.57
N TRP A 732 -4.09 -10.79 0.65
CA TRP A 732 -3.03 -10.96 1.65
C TRP A 732 -2.77 -12.45 1.97
N ASN A 733 -3.82 -13.26 2.12
CA ASN A 733 -3.70 -14.69 2.42
C ASN A 733 -3.66 -15.56 1.17
N LYS A 734 -3.44 -14.97 0.01
CA LYS A 734 -3.46 -15.67 -1.28
C LYS A 734 -2.05 -15.80 -1.80
N ARG A 735 -1.70 -17.00 -2.25
CA ARG A 735 -0.46 -17.28 -2.96
C ARG A 735 -0.81 -17.87 -4.31
N LEU A 736 -0.28 -17.27 -5.37
CA LEU A 736 -0.69 -17.56 -6.75
C LEU A 736 0.55 -17.96 -7.53
N GLU A 737 0.69 -19.26 -7.81
CA GLU A 737 1.88 -19.82 -8.44
C GLU A 737 1.45 -20.88 -9.43
N LYS A 738 1.45 -20.57 -10.72
CA LYS A 738 0.99 -21.48 -11.76
C LYS A 738 1.65 -22.87 -11.63
N PRO A 739 0.88 -23.97 -11.49
CA PRO A 739 -0.58 -24.10 -11.69
C PRO A 739 -1.44 -23.97 -10.43
N PHE A 740 -0.87 -23.69 -9.26
CA PHE A 740 -1.53 -23.60 -7.96
C PHE A 740 -2.13 -22.22 -7.65
N GLY A 741 -3.44 -22.18 -7.39
CA GLY A 741 -4.09 -21.12 -6.63
C GLY A 741 -4.20 -21.56 -5.17
N MET A 742 -3.77 -20.74 -4.22
CA MET A 742 -3.70 -21.12 -2.81
C MET A 742 -4.22 -20.02 -1.90
N ALA A 743 -4.86 -20.41 -0.80
CA ALA A 743 -5.16 -19.54 0.31
C ALA A 743 -4.72 -20.19 1.62
N HIS A 744 -4.16 -19.41 2.53
CA HIS A 744 -3.88 -19.86 3.89
C HIS A 744 -4.87 -19.29 4.91
N SER A 745 -4.99 -19.97 6.06
CA SER A 745 -5.77 -19.52 7.21
C SER A 745 -5.15 -18.28 7.83
N GLU A 746 -5.94 -17.55 8.62
CA GLU A 746 -5.51 -16.36 9.37
C GLU A 746 -4.26 -16.60 10.25
N ASP A 747 -4.10 -17.82 10.78
CA ASP A 747 -2.94 -18.26 11.60
C ASP A 747 -1.74 -18.79 10.77
N GLY A 748 -1.88 -18.88 9.44
CA GLY A 748 -0.85 -19.41 8.52
C GLY A 748 -0.59 -20.91 8.61
N GLN A 749 -1.34 -21.66 9.43
CA GLN A 749 -1.08 -23.09 9.68
C GLN A 749 -1.83 -24.04 8.73
N ARG A 750 -2.88 -23.56 8.06
CA ARG A 750 -3.73 -24.38 7.17
C ARG A 750 -3.82 -23.76 5.80
N TRP A 751 -3.91 -24.60 4.78
CA TRP A 751 -3.90 -24.21 3.38
C TRP A 751 -5.01 -24.90 2.59
N ILE A 752 -5.64 -24.14 1.71
CA ILE A 752 -6.57 -24.62 0.68
C ILE A 752 -5.89 -24.37 -0.67
N ILE A 753 -5.64 -25.45 -1.41
CA ILE A 753 -4.81 -25.45 -2.62
C ILE A 753 -5.64 -26.01 -3.77
N THR A 754 -5.66 -25.34 -4.92
CA THR A 754 -6.30 -25.86 -6.14
C THR A 754 -5.37 -25.75 -7.34
N ALA A 755 -5.39 -26.75 -8.22
CA ALA A 755 -4.66 -26.75 -9.48
C ALA A 755 -5.43 -27.52 -10.55
N TRP A 756 -5.14 -27.21 -11.82
CA TRP A 756 -5.67 -27.90 -12.99
C TRP A 756 -4.55 -28.26 -13.97
N GLU A 757 -4.72 -29.35 -14.71
CA GLU A 757 -3.95 -29.68 -15.92
C GLU A 757 -4.10 -28.57 -16.95
N ASN A 758 -3.06 -28.33 -17.77
CA ASN A 758 -3.01 -27.26 -18.76
C ASN A 758 -3.46 -25.88 -18.20
N CYS A 759 -3.13 -25.60 -16.93
CA CYS A 759 -3.39 -24.30 -16.32
C CYS A 759 -2.75 -23.22 -17.17
N GLN A 760 -3.48 -22.14 -17.46
CA GLN A 760 -2.97 -20.98 -18.18
C GLN A 760 -2.72 -19.83 -17.21
N ARG A 761 -3.58 -19.67 -16.21
CA ARG A 761 -3.53 -18.55 -15.26
C ARG A 761 -3.98 -18.99 -13.87
N THR A 762 -3.25 -18.54 -12.85
CA THR A 762 -3.72 -18.53 -11.46
C THR A 762 -3.97 -17.10 -11.04
N TRP A 763 -5.09 -16.84 -10.37
CA TRP A 763 -5.44 -15.50 -9.91
C TRP A 763 -6.42 -15.53 -8.73
N ALA A 764 -6.63 -14.38 -8.11
CA ALA A 764 -7.63 -14.17 -7.06
C ALA A 764 -8.23 -12.77 -7.24
N ASN A 765 -9.49 -12.62 -6.85
CA ASN A 765 -10.16 -11.33 -6.91
C ASN A 765 -10.23 -10.74 -5.49
N PRO A 766 -9.41 -9.73 -5.11
CA PRO A 766 -9.32 -9.26 -3.73
C PRO A 766 -10.66 -9.10 -2.98
N PRO A 767 -11.72 -8.49 -3.54
CA PRO A 767 -13.00 -8.31 -2.85
C PRO A 767 -13.82 -9.59 -2.68
N VAL A 768 -13.53 -10.65 -3.44
CA VAL A 768 -14.17 -11.96 -3.36
C VAL A 768 -13.16 -12.91 -2.75
N PRO A 769 -13.38 -13.48 -1.56
CA PRO A 769 -12.43 -14.44 -1.01
C PRO A 769 -12.48 -15.70 -1.86
N CYS A 770 -11.67 -15.77 -2.92
CA CYS A 770 -11.58 -16.88 -3.85
C CYS A 770 -10.16 -17.08 -4.37
N ILE A 771 -9.93 -18.25 -4.94
CA ILE A 771 -8.70 -18.60 -5.65
C ILE A 771 -9.07 -19.31 -6.95
N HIS A 772 -8.28 -19.07 -7.99
CA HIS A 772 -8.48 -19.60 -9.34
C HIS A 772 -7.24 -20.33 -9.84
N SER A 773 -7.49 -21.41 -10.56
CA SER A 773 -6.55 -22.11 -11.44
C SER A 773 -7.31 -22.42 -12.72
N ASP A 774 -7.09 -21.60 -13.74
CA ASP A 774 -7.88 -21.56 -14.97
C ASP A 774 -7.15 -22.34 -16.08
N PRO A 775 -7.66 -23.51 -16.51
CA PRO A 775 -7.04 -24.28 -17.58
C PRO A 775 -7.57 -23.93 -18.96
N GLN A 776 -6.94 -24.48 -19.98
CA GLN A 776 -7.37 -24.38 -21.37
C GLN A 776 -7.47 -25.77 -21.99
N PHE A 777 -8.51 -26.02 -22.79
CA PHE A 777 -8.55 -27.20 -23.65
C PHE A 777 -7.74 -26.94 -24.92
N ASP A 778 -7.18 -28.00 -25.49
CA ASP A 778 -6.68 -27.97 -26.86
C ASP A 778 -7.81 -27.67 -27.85
N ASP A 779 -7.45 -27.23 -29.05
CA ASP A 779 -8.42 -27.00 -30.12
C ASP A 779 -9.20 -28.29 -30.45
N LEU A 780 -10.52 -28.17 -30.53
CA LEU A 780 -11.41 -29.31 -30.74
C LEU A 780 -12.06 -29.25 -32.12
N ALA A 781 -11.69 -30.18 -33.00
CA ALA A 781 -12.37 -30.39 -34.28
C ALA A 781 -13.87 -30.76 -34.09
N PRO A 782 -14.73 -30.56 -35.09
CA PRO A 782 -16.13 -31.01 -35.05
C PRO A 782 -16.27 -32.47 -34.58
N GLY A 783 -17.08 -32.70 -33.55
CA GLY A 783 -17.30 -34.02 -32.95
C GLY A 783 -16.27 -34.46 -31.90
N ALA A 784 -15.10 -33.80 -31.82
CA ALA A 784 -14.05 -34.11 -30.87
C ALA A 784 -14.44 -33.79 -29.43
N THR A 785 -13.81 -34.46 -28.47
CA THR A 785 -14.01 -34.26 -27.03
C THR A 785 -12.67 -34.09 -26.34
N GLY A 786 -12.50 -32.99 -25.61
CA GLY A 786 -11.36 -32.75 -24.73
C GLY A 786 -11.71 -33.07 -23.27
N GLN A 787 -10.68 -33.37 -22.48
CA GLN A 787 -10.82 -33.64 -21.04
C GLN A 787 -9.64 -33.01 -20.28
N LEU A 788 -9.94 -32.44 -19.11
CA LEU A 788 -8.97 -31.85 -18.18
C LEU A 788 -9.25 -32.35 -16.77
N LYS A 789 -8.19 -32.57 -15.99
CA LYS A 789 -8.29 -32.86 -14.56
C LYS A 789 -7.87 -31.66 -13.71
N GLY A 790 -8.47 -31.58 -12.54
CA GLY A 790 -8.12 -30.63 -11.50
C GLY A 790 -8.33 -31.21 -10.11
N TRP A 791 -7.77 -30.52 -9.13
CA TRP A 791 -7.76 -31.00 -7.75
C TRP A 791 -7.96 -29.85 -6.76
N LEU A 792 -8.46 -30.21 -5.58
CA LEU A 792 -8.57 -29.35 -4.41
C LEU A 792 -8.04 -30.11 -3.19
N TRP A 793 -6.98 -29.57 -2.57
CA TRP A 793 -6.33 -30.15 -1.39
C TRP A 793 -6.51 -29.28 -0.16
N PHE A 794 -6.44 -29.94 0.99
CA PHE A 794 -6.42 -29.34 2.32
C PHE A 794 -5.13 -29.77 3.01
N TYR A 795 -4.32 -28.80 3.43
CA TYR A 795 -3.03 -29.05 4.06
C TYR A 795 -2.93 -28.34 5.41
N GLU A 796 -2.25 -28.96 6.38
CA GLU A 796 -1.97 -28.41 7.70
C GLU A 796 -0.47 -28.57 7.99
N GLY A 797 0.23 -27.46 8.21
CA GLY A 797 1.66 -27.41 8.41
C GLY A 797 2.31 -26.11 7.89
N SER A 798 3.59 -25.93 8.22
CA SER A 798 4.38 -24.74 7.86
C SER A 798 5.23 -24.92 6.59
N ASP A 799 5.39 -26.14 6.10
CA ASP A 799 6.25 -26.45 4.94
C ASP A 799 5.43 -26.61 3.66
N ILE A 800 4.80 -25.50 3.28
CA ILE A 800 3.97 -25.45 2.08
C ILE A 800 4.80 -25.69 0.81
N GLN A 801 6.08 -25.33 0.78
CA GLN A 801 6.91 -25.47 -0.42
C GLN A 801 7.15 -26.93 -0.78
N ASN A 802 7.59 -27.74 0.18
CA ASN A 802 7.79 -29.17 -0.07
C ASN A 802 6.47 -29.86 -0.43
N THR A 803 5.37 -29.46 0.21
CA THR A 803 4.03 -29.96 -0.14
C THR A 803 3.67 -29.66 -1.59
N LEU A 804 3.97 -28.46 -2.10
CA LEU A 804 3.70 -28.13 -3.51
C LEU A 804 4.54 -28.95 -4.49
N VAL A 805 5.81 -29.23 -4.14
CA VAL A 805 6.67 -30.13 -4.93
C VAL A 805 6.06 -31.53 -4.98
N GLU A 806 5.70 -32.11 -3.83
CA GLU A 806 5.08 -33.44 -3.76
C GLU A 806 3.76 -33.52 -4.53
N LEU A 807 2.90 -32.50 -4.40
CA LEU A 807 1.63 -32.43 -5.12
C LEU A 807 1.86 -32.35 -6.63
N LYS A 808 2.86 -31.58 -7.06
CA LYS A 808 3.22 -31.46 -8.45
C LYS A 808 3.74 -32.81 -9.00
N GLU A 809 4.70 -33.43 -8.33
CA GLU A 809 5.27 -34.73 -8.72
C GLU A 809 4.19 -35.83 -8.79
N THR A 810 3.27 -35.85 -7.82
CA THR A 810 2.27 -36.93 -7.70
C THR A 810 1.10 -36.78 -8.67
N TYR A 811 0.60 -35.56 -8.87
CA TYR A 811 -0.67 -35.33 -9.59
C TYR A 811 -0.49 -34.64 -10.94
N LEU A 812 0.64 -33.96 -11.15
CA LEU A 812 0.86 -33.11 -12.31
C LEU A 812 2.04 -33.60 -13.20
N GLU A 813 3.12 -34.14 -12.64
CA GLU A 813 4.27 -34.61 -13.42
C GLU A 813 4.01 -35.99 -14.09
N GLY A 814 4.51 -36.13 -15.33
CA GLY A 814 4.15 -37.21 -16.26
C GLY A 814 3.17 -36.80 -17.38
N ARG A 815 2.75 -35.53 -17.44
CA ARG A 815 1.81 -35.00 -18.45
C ARG A 815 2.11 -33.57 -18.95
N PHE A 816 3.32 -33.06 -18.70
CA PHE A 816 3.77 -31.73 -19.15
C PHE A 816 4.96 -31.78 -20.13
N ASP A 817 5.37 -32.97 -20.59
CA ASP A 817 6.26 -33.12 -21.75
C ASP A 817 5.44 -33.52 -22.98
N GLN A 818 4.71 -32.56 -23.56
CA GLN A 818 4.48 -32.41 -25.01
C GLN A 818 4.21 -30.95 -25.34
#